data_AF-A0A7Y4QKL7-F1
#
_entry.id   AF-A0A7Y4QKL7-F1
#
_cell.length_a   1.000
_cell.length_b   1.000
_cell.length_c   1.000
_cell.angle_alpha   90.00
_cell.angle_beta   90.00
_cell.angle_gamma   90.00
#
_symmetry.space_group_name_H-M   'P 1'
#
loop_
_entity.id
_entity.type
_entity.pdbx_description
1 polymer ?
#
loop_
_entity_poly.entity_id
_entity_poly.type
_entity_poly.pdbx_seq_one_letter_code
_entity_poly.pdbx_strand_id
1 'polypeptide(L)'
;MKHNWSMATLVLCLMGMIAIRADAALELKQGDHVSIIGNALPDRMQHHGWLETLIHAKYPNHELVFRNLAASGDEVNTWQRSENFGSRNDWLTKTKADVIFAFYGFNESFKGDAGLDKFKQDLDKFVKDTKAANYSGKGVPRLVLFSPIANEKLSDPNQPDPTANNANIQKYTAAMAEVAKANDVPFVDIFAISKRLYAEAAAKGQALTFNTFLLTEAGDKAFAPEIFQALFGAQPPVGKLDKLRAAVNVKNAEWHARYRTVDGYNVYGGRSKLAFQPGKGSFITLTNYDDPPPYISNYRIMQEEMSQRDVKTANRDRGVWAVAKGGKPKVDDSNLPPVKSIESNKSDIKPFLSGEEAIKHMTVAKGCKVTLFASEEQFPELVSPVQMAFDTKGRLWVAAWPSYPEVRPTDKVFDKLLVFEDTNGDGKADKVTTFLDGLNCPTGFQFYKDGVLVMQAPDLWFVRDTNGDGKADWKERVLMGMDSADSHHTANSMVLDPGGATYLSDGVFHRTQVETAIGPVRNEDGCIYRFEPRTGKFERYVPYGFANPHGRVFDYWGNDIITDATGNANYFAPAYSGHLDYPAKHKGMQEFWKRPMRPCAGTSMITSRHFPDEFQGNFLNCNVIGFQGIFRVKMSEDGSGLKGETIEDLVKGDNDKIPNFRPSAVSVAPDGSIYFCDWAKELIGHMQHHIRDPHRDKSHGRIYRITYEGRPLLQPAKVFGQSVEKLLDLLKEPENDVRTRAKTELGKHDSTKVIAAVKKWSANLDPKDKDYEHHMTEALWVHQWHNVVDEELLKRMLRSPDYHARAAATRVLCYWRDRVKDPLALLEVQVKDENPRVRLEAVRACSFFTTAKAAEIALAALDKEADPNKPDYYIKYCLDETMRQLDKYTK
;
A
#
# COMPACT_ATOMS: atom_id res chain seq x y z
N MET A 1 -54.76 39.29 37.31
CA MET A 1 -56.17 38.93 37.58
C MET A 1 -56.85 38.50 36.29
N LYS A 2 -57.36 37.25 36.30
CA LYS A 2 -58.53 36.70 35.55
C LYS A 2 -58.41 36.63 34.01
N HIS A 3 -58.16 35.46 33.41
CA HIS A 3 -58.98 34.23 33.21
C HIS A 3 -59.44 34.20 31.73
N ASN A 4 -58.96 33.32 30.84
CA ASN A 4 -59.09 31.86 30.68
C ASN A 4 -60.24 31.45 29.72
N TRP A 5 -59.89 30.53 28.78
CA TRP A 5 -60.69 29.65 27.89
C TRP A 5 -60.91 30.21 26.47
N SER A 6 -60.68 29.48 25.36
CA SER A 6 -60.93 28.05 25.11
C SER A 6 -60.08 27.43 23.97
N MET A 7 -59.81 26.12 24.10
CA MET A 7 -59.81 25.05 23.07
C MET A 7 -58.91 25.22 21.83
N ALA A 8 -57.77 24.53 21.78
CA ALA A 8 -57.63 23.15 21.26
C ALA A 8 -57.67 23.07 19.72
N THR A 9 -56.49 23.08 19.10
CA THR A 9 -56.28 22.45 17.79
C THR A 9 -55.05 21.57 17.92
N LEU A 10 -55.31 20.30 18.22
CA LEU A 10 -54.36 19.21 18.19
C LEU A 10 -54.00 18.97 16.70
N VAL A 11 -52.97 19.66 16.20
CA VAL A 11 -52.38 19.29 14.91
C VAL A 11 -51.52 18.07 15.17
N LEU A 12 -52.10 16.89 14.91
CA LEU A 12 -51.37 15.63 14.78
C LEU A 12 -50.32 15.81 13.68
N CYS A 13 -49.07 16.04 14.06
CA CYS A 13 -47.92 15.68 13.26
C CYS A 13 -47.83 14.15 13.22
N LEU A 14 -48.66 13.53 12.37
CA LEU A 14 -48.43 12.19 11.84
C LEU A 14 -47.23 12.28 10.88
N MET A 15 -46.03 12.44 11.43
CA MET A 15 -44.83 12.01 10.71
C MET A 15 -44.91 10.50 10.63
N GLY A 16 -45.10 10.00 9.40
CA GLY A 16 -45.11 8.58 9.11
C GLY A 16 -43.80 7.94 9.55
N MET A 17 -43.79 7.34 10.75
CA MET A 17 -43.00 6.15 11.01
C MET A 17 -43.59 5.04 10.15
N ILE A 18 -43.16 4.98 8.89
CA ILE A 18 -43.13 3.69 8.20
C ILE A 18 -41.99 2.93 8.86
N ALA A 19 -42.30 2.28 9.98
CA ALA A 19 -41.53 1.15 10.44
C ALA A 19 -41.66 0.08 9.34
N ILE A 20 -40.68 0.02 8.45
CA ILE A 20 -40.53 -1.12 7.55
C ILE A 20 -40.29 -2.33 8.46
N ARG A 21 -41.33 -3.14 8.63
CA ARG A 21 -41.24 -4.44 9.31
C ARG A 21 -40.20 -5.29 8.58
N ALA A 22 -39.35 -5.95 9.37
CA ALA A 22 -38.34 -6.90 8.93
C ALA A 22 -38.98 -8.12 8.27
N ASP A 23 -38.61 -8.41 7.03
CA ASP A 23 -38.61 -9.79 6.51
C ASP A 23 -37.15 -10.30 6.56
N ALA A 24 -36.68 -10.58 7.77
CA ALA A 24 -35.51 -11.41 8.01
C ALA A 24 -35.66 -12.13 9.35
N ALA A 25 -36.02 -13.42 9.27
CA ALA A 25 -35.85 -14.40 10.33
C ALA A 25 -35.03 -15.54 9.74
N LEU A 26 -33.79 -15.25 9.32
CA LEU A 26 -32.89 -16.26 8.78
C LEU A 26 -32.71 -17.37 9.83
N GLU A 27 -33.09 -18.59 9.50
CA GLU A 27 -32.78 -19.74 10.32
C GLU A 27 -31.50 -20.41 9.82
N LEU A 28 -30.51 -20.53 10.71
CA LEU A 28 -29.33 -21.36 10.49
C LEU A 28 -29.60 -22.77 10.99
N LYS A 29 -29.14 -23.76 10.23
CA LYS A 29 -29.26 -25.17 10.53
C LYS A 29 -27.92 -25.69 11.05
N GLN A 30 -27.98 -26.81 11.76
CA GLN A 30 -26.76 -27.51 12.18
C GLN A 30 -25.93 -27.93 10.95
N GLY A 31 -24.63 -27.65 10.99
CA GLY A 31 -23.68 -27.94 9.93
C GLY A 31 -23.78 -27.01 8.72
N ASP A 32 -24.42 -25.84 8.85
CA ASP A 32 -24.45 -24.83 7.79
C ASP A 32 -23.06 -24.22 7.56
N HIS A 33 -22.72 -24.10 6.28
CA HIS A 33 -21.57 -23.35 5.81
C HIS A 33 -22.00 -21.96 5.32
N VAL A 34 -21.63 -20.93 6.07
CA VAL A 34 -21.89 -19.53 5.76
C VAL A 34 -20.70 -18.95 4.99
N SER A 35 -20.95 -18.58 3.73
CA SER A 35 -19.98 -17.85 2.92
C SER A 35 -20.33 -16.36 2.86
N ILE A 36 -19.34 -15.50 3.09
CA ILE A 36 -19.50 -14.05 3.03
C ILE A 36 -18.81 -13.54 1.77
N ILE A 37 -19.50 -12.78 0.94
CA ILE A 37 -18.95 -12.19 -0.29
C ILE A 37 -19.24 -10.69 -0.31
N GLY A 38 -18.39 -9.93 -0.99
CA GLY A 38 -18.58 -8.51 -1.15
C GLY A 38 -17.28 -7.74 -1.09
N ASN A 39 -17.45 -6.44 -0.83
CA ASN A 39 -16.44 -5.40 -0.90
C ASN A 39 -15.61 -5.24 0.39
N ALA A 40 -14.97 -4.09 0.62
CA ALA A 40 -14.06 -3.89 1.76
C ALA A 40 -14.72 -3.98 3.14
N LEU A 41 -16.03 -3.76 3.27
CA LEU A 41 -16.71 -3.82 4.56
C LEU A 41 -16.68 -5.24 5.15
N PRO A 42 -17.27 -6.28 4.52
CA PRO A 42 -17.19 -7.63 5.05
C PRO A 42 -15.76 -8.16 5.12
N ASP A 43 -14.87 -7.75 4.20
CA ASP A 43 -13.44 -8.07 4.27
C ASP A 43 -12.86 -7.62 5.61
N ARG A 44 -13.11 -6.35 5.99
CA ARG A 44 -12.64 -5.79 7.26
C ARG A 44 -13.28 -6.42 8.50
N MET A 45 -14.58 -6.69 8.46
CA MET A 45 -15.32 -7.24 9.60
C MET A 45 -14.72 -8.56 10.10
N GLN A 46 -14.09 -9.36 9.23
CA GLN A 46 -13.49 -10.64 9.63
C GLN A 46 -12.32 -10.49 10.60
N HIS A 47 -11.64 -9.33 10.58
CA HIS A 47 -10.49 -9.04 11.44
C HIS A 47 -10.91 -8.59 12.85
N HIS A 48 -12.15 -8.12 13.01
CA HIS A 48 -12.72 -7.77 14.30
C HIS A 48 -13.62 -8.89 14.84
N GLY A 49 -14.37 -9.59 13.96
CA GLY A 49 -15.07 -10.84 14.25
C GLY A 49 -16.33 -10.70 15.10
N TRP A 50 -16.89 -9.50 15.29
CA TRP A 50 -18.02 -9.33 16.22
C TRP A 50 -19.30 -10.00 15.76
N LEU A 51 -19.69 -9.83 14.49
CA LEU A 51 -20.95 -10.43 13.99
C LEU A 51 -20.91 -11.97 14.05
N GLU A 52 -19.83 -12.58 13.57
CA GLU A 52 -19.65 -14.04 13.62
C GLU A 52 -19.66 -14.57 15.07
N THR A 53 -19.03 -13.83 16.01
CA THR A 53 -19.06 -14.17 17.44
C THR A 53 -20.48 -14.21 17.99
N LEU A 54 -21.32 -13.22 17.66
CA LEU A 54 -22.72 -13.18 18.10
C LEU A 54 -23.52 -14.36 17.51
N ILE A 55 -23.25 -14.74 16.26
CA ILE A 55 -23.92 -15.87 15.62
C ILE A 55 -23.53 -17.20 16.31
N HIS A 56 -22.24 -17.43 16.57
CA HIS A 56 -21.81 -18.62 17.31
C HIS A 56 -22.37 -18.67 18.74
N ALA A 57 -22.49 -17.52 19.41
CA ALA A 57 -23.08 -17.44 20.75
C ALA A 57 -24.59 -17.76 20.74
N LYS A 58 -25.31 -17.41 19.66
CA LYS A 58 -26.73 -17.76 19.49
C LYS A 58 -26.92 -19.24 19.17
N TYR A 59 -26.01 -19.83 18.40
CA TYR A 59 -26.12 -21.19 17.87
C TYR A 59 -24.95 -22.09 18.32
N PRO A 60 -24.73 -22.29 19.64
CA PRO A 60 -23.55 -22.97 20.15
C PRO A 60 -23.46 -24.45 19.74
N ASN A 61 -24.61 -25.07 19.44
CA ASN A 61 -24.71 -26.48 19.07
C ASN A 61 -24.79 -26.73 17.56
N HIS A 62 -24.75 -25.67 16.73
CA HIS A 62 -24.97 -25.82 15.30
C HIS A 62 -23.70 -26.13 14.50
N GLU A 63 -22.51 -26.04 15.10
CA GLU A 63 -21.24 -26.39 14.42
C GLU A 63 -21.10 -25.68 13.06
N LEU A 64 -21.44 -24.39 13.06
CA LEU A 64 -21.43 -23.53 11.87
C LEU A 64 -20.02 -23.34 11.35
N VAL A 65 -19.87 -23.27 10.04
CA VAL A 65 -18.59 -22.99 9.36
C VAL A 65 -18.68 -21.65 8.65
N PHE A 66 -17.79 -20.72 8.98
CA PHE A 66 -17.73 -19.40 8.33
C PHE A 66 -16.51 -19.28 7.42
N ARG A 67 -16.75 -18.86 6.18
CA ARG A 67 -15.71 -18.59 5.17
C ARG A 67 -15.93 -17.23 4.52
N ASN A 68 -15.05 -16.28 4.82
CA ASN A 68 -15.11 -14.96 4.22
C ASN A 68 -14.35 -14.94 2.89
N LEU A 69 -15.07 -14.70 1.81
CA LEU A 69 -14.59 -14.64 0.43
C LEU A 69 -14.62 -13.20 -0.10
N ALA A 70 -14.88 -12.21 0.75
CA ALA A 70 -14.87 -10.81 0.37
C ALA A 70 -13.45 -10.34 0.02
N ALA A 71 -13.39 -9.36 -0.86
CA ALA A 71 -12.19 -8.63 -1.18
C ALA A 71 -12.55 -7.17 -1.48
N SER A 72 -11.71 -6.26 -0.99
CA SER A 72 -11.79 -4.85 -1.36
C SER A 72 -11.92 -4.66 -2.89
N GLY A 73 -12.83 -3.78 -3.30
CA GLY A 73 -13.12 -3.42 -4.68
C GLY A 73 -14.10 -4.32 -5.42
N ASP A 74 -14.56 -5.42 -4.82
CA ASP A 74 -15.56 -6.29 -5.46
C ASP A 74 -16.88 -5.53 -5.71
N GLU A 75 -17.46 -5.77 -6.90
CA GLU A 75 -18.80 -5.36 -7.30
C GLU A 75 -19.60 -6.63 -7.65
N VAL A 76 -20.92 -6.51 -7.82
CA VAL A 76 -21.77 -7.65 -8.22
C VAL A 76 -21.18 -8.38 -9.45
N ASN A 77 -20.75 -7.61 -10.45
CA ASN A 77 -20.23 -8.11 -11.72
C ASN A 77 -18.73 -7.81 -11.96
N THR A 78 -18.01 -7.28 -10.96
CA THR A 78 -16.55 -7.08 -11.04
C THR A 78 -15.88 -7.90 -9.96
N TRP A 79 -15.01 -8.81 -10.39
CA TRP A 79 -14.29 -9.74 -9.54
C TRP A 79 -12.90 -9.93 -10.12
N GLN A 80 -11.95 -9.09 -9.71
CA GLN A 80 -10.57 -9.19 -10.18
C GLN A 80 -9.76 -10.05 -9.20
N ARG A 81 -9.11 -11.09 -9.74
CA ARG A 81 -8.23 -12.00 -9.01
C ARG A 81 -7.07 -12.38 -9.89
N SER A 82 -5.98 -12.82 -9.27
CA SER A 82 -4.81 -13.34 -9.98
C SER A 82 -5.19 -14.51 -10.90
N GLU A 83 -4.35 -14.75 -11.91
CA GLU A 83 -4.57 -15.79 -12.91
C GLU A 83 -4.85 -17.17 -12.26
N ASN A 84 -5.84 -17.90 -12.79
CA ASN A 84 -6.26 -19.24 -12.35
C ASN A 84 -6.72 -19.36 -10.88
N PHE A 85 -7.02 -18.25 -10.20
CA PHE A 85 -7.56 -18.26 -8.83
C PHE A 85 -8.91 -19.00 -8.68
N GLY A 86 -9.67 -19.10 -9.79
CA GLY A 86 -11.01 -19.66 -9.82
C GLY A 86 -12.11 -18.60 -9.72
N SER A 87 -13.30 -18.95 -10.22
CA SER A 87 -14.46 -18.07 -10.20
C SER A 87 -15.09 -17.99 -8.80
N ARG A 88 -15.96 -16.98 -8.60
CA ARG A 88 -16.79 -16.88 -7.38
C ARG A 88 -17.58 -18.17 -7.12
N ASN A 89 -18.14 -18.78 -8.16
CA ASN A 89 -18.90 -20.03 -8.05
C ASN A 89 -18.02 -21.23 -7.67
N ASP A 90 -16.79 -21.29 -8.19
CA ASP A 90 -15.84 -22.34 -7.79
C ASP A 90 -15.53 -22.23 -6.30
N TRP A 91 -15.33 -21.02 -5.78
CA TRP A 91 -15.08 -20.80 -4.36
C TRP A 91 -16.29 -21.10 -3.48
N LEU A 92 -17.49 -20.66 -3.87
CA LEU A 92 -18.72 -21.01 -3.14
C LEU A 92 -18.94 -22.53 -3.10
N THR A 93 -18.61 -23.24 -4.19
CA THR A 93 -18.62 -24.71 -4.24
C THR A 93 -17.57 -25.31 -3.31
N LYS A 94 -16.33 -24.82 -3.35
CA LYS A 94 -15.22 -25.27 -2.47
C LYS A 94 -15.54 -25.08 -0.99
N THR A 95 -16.17 -23.96 -0.62
CA THR A 95 -16.60 -23.69 0.75
C THR A 95 -17.91 -24.37 1.13
N LYS A 96 -18.57 -25.05 0.18
CA LYS A 96 -19.85 -25.74 0.34
C LYS A 96 -20.96 -24.82 0.84
N ALA A 97 -21.08 -23.63 0.26
CA ALA A 97 -21.98 -22.59 0.75
C ALA A 97 -23.45 -23.06 0.84
N ASP A 98 -23.97 -23.13 2.08
CA ASP A 98 -25.38 -23.35 2.40
C ASP A 98 -26.14 -22.03 2.60
N VAL A 99 -25.41 -21.01 3.06
CA VAL A 99 -25.90 -19.66 3.33
C VAL A 99 -24.89 -18.66 2.75
N ILE A 100 -25.37 -17.62 2.08
CA ILE A 100 -24.54 -16.59 1.47
C ILE A 100 -24.93 -15.23 2.01
N PHE A 101 -23.97 -14.51 2.59
CA PHE A 101 -24.10 -13.11 2.95
C PHE A 101 -23.42 -12.26 1.89
N ALA A 102 -24.19 -11.44 1.16
CA ALA A 102 -23.69 -10.66 0.04
C ALA A 102 -23.78 -9.15 0.30
N PHE A 103 -22.62 -8.48 0.32
CA PHE A 103 -22.48 -7.04 0.55
C PHE A 103 -22.03 -6.34 -0.74
N TYR A 104 -22.94 -5.60 -1.36
CA TYR A 104 -22.70 -4.91 -2.64
C TYR A 104 -23.29 -3.50 -2.64
N GLY A 105 -22.99 -2.72 -3.68
CA GLY A 105 -23.57 -1.40 -3.92
C GLY A 105 -22.68 -0.23 -3.52
N PHE A 106 -21.63 -0.43 -2.70
CA PHE A 106 -20.75 0.66 -2.28
C PHE A 106 -19.96 1.20 -3.46
N ASN A 107 -19.18 0.33 -4.10
CA ASN A 107 -18.35 0.65 -5.26
C ASN A 107 -19.20 1.10 -6.46
N GLU A 108 -20.35 0.45 -6.66
CA GLU A 108 -21.27 0.77 -7.74
C GLU A 108 -21.92 2.15 -7.58
N SER A 109 -22.12 2.63 -6.34
CA SER A 109 -22.78 3.91 -6.04
C SER A 109 -22.04 5.14 -6.58
N PHE A 110 -20.72 5.04 -6.78
CA PHE A 110 -19.92 6.14 -7.35
C PHE A 110 -20.23 6.42 -8.82
N LYS A 111 -20.95 5.52 -9.51
CA LYS A 111 -21.48 5.76 -10.89
C LYS A 111 -22.71 6.68 -10.89
N GLY A 112 -23.25 7.03 -9.72
CA GLY A 112 -24.42 7.91 -9.58
C GLY A 112 -25.65 7.37 -10.30
N ASP A 113 -26.52 8.26 -10.78
CA ASP A 113 -27.76 7.87 -11.45
C ASP A 113 -27.52 7.06 -12.74
N ALA A 114 -26.40 7.31 -13.44
CA ALA A 114 -26.06 6.62 -14.68
C ALA A 114 -25.77 5.12 -14.49
N GLY A 115 -25.38 4.69 -13.29
CA GLY A 115 -25.08 3.29 -12.99
C GLY A 115 -26.24 2.47 -12.44
N LEU A 116 -27.34 3.13 -12.03
CA LEU A 116 -28.37 2.52 -11.18
C LEU A 116 -29.13 1.38 -11.87
N ASP A 117 -29.55 1.57 -13.12
CA ASP A 117 -30.31 0.57 -13.87
C ASP A 117 -29.46 -0.68 -14.15
N LYS A 118 -28.20 -0.48 -14.56
CA LYS A 118 -27.27 -1.58 -14.78
C LYS A 118 -26.99 -2.36 -13.50
N PHE A 119 -26.84 -1.67 -12.37
CA PHE A 119 -26.67 -2.31 -11.07
C PHE A 119 -27.88 -3.17 -10.68
N LYS A 120 -29.12 -2.67 -10.86
CA LYS A 120 -30.34 -3.46 -10.62
C LYS A 120 -30.35 -4.74 -11.45
N GLN A 121 -30.03 -4.64 -12.74
CA GLN A 121 -29.99 -5.78 -13.65
C GLN A 121 -28.93 -6.81 -13.24
N ASP A 122 -27.72 -6.35 -12.90
CA ASP A 122 -26.62 -7.23 -12.48
C ASP A 122 -26.94 -7.93 -11.16
N LEU A 123 -27.52 -7.21 -10.20
CA LEU A 123 -27.91 -7.77 -8.92
C LEU A 123 -29.04 -8.79 -9.07
N ASP A 124 -30.08 -8.47 -9.85
CA ASP A 124 -31.17 -9.40 -10.14
C ASP A 124 -30.67 -10.68 -10.80
N LYS A 125 -29.76 -10.56 -11.78
CA LYS A 125 -29.11 -11.70 -12.41
C LYS A 125 -28.32 -12.52 -11.38
N PHE A 126 -27.49 -11.88 -10.56
CA PHE A 126 -26.72 -12.55 -9.51
C PHE A 126 -27.62 -13.32 -8.54
N VAL A 127 -28.73 -12.73 -8.10
CA VAL A 127 -29.70 -13.40 -7.23
C VAL A 127 -30.29 -14.63 -7.91
N LYS A 128 -30.73 -14.51 -9.17
CA LYS A 128 -31.33 -15.63 -9.93
C LYS A 128 -30.33 -16.76 -10.17
N ASP A 129 -29.11 -16.43 -10.57
CA ASP A 129 -28.03 -17.41 -10.78
C ASP A 129 -27.72 -18.15 -9.46
N THR A 130 -27.66 -17.41 -8.35
CA THR A 130 -27.41 -17.99 -7.01
C THR A 130 -28.53 -18.92 -6.57
N LYS A 131 -29.80 -18.56 -6.83
CA LYS A 131 -30.98 -19.39 -6.53
C LYS A 131 -31.06 -20.65 -7.42
N ALA A 132 -30.38 -20.66 -8.57
CA ALA A 132 -30.29 -21.83 -9.44
C ALA A 132 -29.11 -22.76 -9.09
N ALA A 133 -28.21 -22.35 -8.20
CA ALA A 133 -27.04 -23.11 -7.82
C ALA A 133 -27.30 -24.12 -6.69
N ASN A 134 -26.38 -25.07 -6.52
CA ASN A 134 -26.33 -26.02 -5.39
C ASN A 134 -24.88 -26.25 -4.95
N TYR A 135 -24.29 -25.23 -4.35
CA TYR A 135 -22.85 -25.24 -4.01
C TYR A 135 -22.48 -26.28 -2.96
N SER A 136 -23.36 -26.55 -1.99
CA SER A 136 -23.09 -27.50 -0.90
C SER A 136 -23.50 -28.93 -1.21
N GLY A 137 -24.29 -29.14 -2.27
CA GLY A 137 -24.98 -30.39 -2.54
C GLY A 137 -26.28 -30.59 -1.74
N LYS A 138 -26.59 -29.72 -0.76
CA LYS A 138 -27.77 -29.84 0.12
C LYS A 138 -29.00 -29.08 -0.38
N GLY A 139 -28.93 -28.46 -1.57
CA GLY A 139 -30.03 -27.72 -2.19
C GLY A 139 -29.66 -26.26 -2.46
N VAL A 140 -30.68 -25.45 -2.75
CA VAL A 140 -30.52 -24.03 -3.07
C VAL A 140 -29.92 -23.27 -1.87
N PRO A 141 -28.86 -22.46 -2.05
CA PRO A 141 -28.29 -21.67 -0.96
C PRO A 141 -29.27 -20.61 -0.46
N ARG A 142 -29.31 -20.38 0.85
CA ARG A 142 -30.04 -19.26 1.46
C ARG A 142 -29.23 -17.97 1.30
N LEU A 143 -29.68 -17.10 0.41
CA LEU A 143 -29.03 -15.81 0.16
C LEU A 143 -29.60 -14.73 1.08
N VAL A 144 -28.74 -13.83 1.58
CA VAL A 144 -29.12 -12.58 2.24
C VAL A 144 -28.33 -11.43 1.62
N LEU A 145 -29.04 -10.37 1.23
CA LEU A 145 -28.43 -9.15 0.70
C LEU A 145 -28.26 -8.12 1.82
N PHE A 146 -27.08 -7.50 1.88
CA PHE A 146 -26.77 -6.39 2.78
C PHE A 146 -26.51 -5.15 1.95
N SER A 147 -27.17 -4.04 2.31
CA SER A 147 -26.84 -2.75 1.71
C SER A 147 -25.41 -2.32 2.02
N PRO A 148 -24.86 -1.28 1.38
CA PRO A 148 -23.68 -0.60 1.90
C PRO A 148 -23.97 0.06 3.25
N ILE A 149 -22.92 0.36 4.03
CA ILE A 149 -23.03 1.35 5.11
C ILE A 149 -22.99 2.77 4.53
N ALA A 150 -23.50 3.74 5.29
CA ALA A 150 -23.25 5.15 4.99
C ALA A 150 -21.77 5.48 5.16
N ASN A 151 -21.32 6.56 4.52
CA ASN A 151 -20.08 7.20 4.88
C ASN A 151 -20.29 8.16 6.06
N GLU A 152 -19.46 8.00 7.09
CA GLU A 152 -19.48 8.82 8.29
C GLU A 152 -18.85 10.19 8.04
N LYS A 153 -19.51 11.26 8.49
CA LYS A 153 -18.94 12.61 8.50
C LYS A 153 -17.99 12.73 9.70
N LEU A 154 -16.69 12.76 9.43
CA LEU A 154 -15.67 12.94 10.45
C LEU A 154 -15.43 14.42 10.77
N SER A 155 -14.95 14.71 11.98
CA SER A 155 -14.59 16.07 12.41
C SER A 155 -13.23 16.54 11.86
N ASP A 156 -12.40 15.61 11.37
CA ASP A 156 -11.12 15.93 10.73
C ASP A 156 -11.38 16.62 9.37
N PRO A 157 -10.98 17.89 9.18
CA PRO A 157 -11.22 18.62 7.94
C PRO A 157 -10.43 18.06 6.73
N ASN A 158 -9.49 17.13 6.95
CA ASN A 158 -8.77 16.46 5.87
C ASN A 158 -9.57 15.34 5.21
N GLN A 159 -10.67 14.90 5.83
CA GLN A 159 -11.50 13.82 5.32
C GLN A 159 -12.56 14.38 4.35
N PRO A 160 -12.88 13.66 3.26
CA PRO A 160 -13.84 14.14 2.26
C PRO A 160 -15.25 14.28 2.83
N ASP A 161 -16.05 15.16 2.23
CA ASP A 161 -17.46 15.29 2.57
C ASP A 161 -18.26 14.10 2.02
N PRO A 162 -18.91 13.28 2.88
CA PRO A 162 -19.65 12.10 2.45
C PRO A 162 -21.03 12.41 1.85
N THR A 163 -21.50 13.67 1.88
CA THR A 163 -22.90 14.03 1.57
C THR A 163 -23.32 13.57 0.17
N ALA A 164 -22.51 13.86 -0.85
CA ALA A 164 -22.82 13.48 -2.22
C ALA A 164 -22.87 11.96 -2.39
N ASN A 165 -21.90 11.23 -1.82
CA ASN A 165 -21.87 9.78 -1.95
C ASN A 165 -23.00 9.10 -1.14
N ASN A 166 -23.33 9.60 0.05
CA ASN A 166 -24.45 9.09 0.84
C ASN A 166 -25.79 9.22 0.10
N ALA A 167 -25.97 10.27 -0.70
CA ALA A 167 -27.15 10.39 -1.56
C ALA A 167 -27.21 9.28 -2.62
N ASN A 168 -26.06 8.91 -3.20
CA ASN A 168 -25.98 7.79 -4.13
C ASN A 168 -26.18 6.44 -3.42
N ILE A 169 -25.50 6.19 -2.29
CA ILE A 169 -25.66 4.95 -1.51
C ILE A 169 -27.13 4.73 -1.13
N GLN A 170 -27.87 5.80 -0.78
CA GLN A 170 -29.30 5.69 -0.49
C GLN A 170 -30.10 5.18 -1.70
N LYS A 171 -29.83 5.69 -2.92
CA LYS A 171 -30.48 5.24 -4.16
C LYS A 171 -30.16 3.76 -4.45
N TYR A 172 -28.89 3.38 -4.29
CA TYR A 172 -28.44 2.01 -4.51
C TYR A 172 -29.01 1.04 -3.45
N THR A 173 -29.11 1.48 -2.20
CA THR A 173 -29.78 0.73 -1.11
C THR A 173 -31.24 0.46 -1.46
N ALA A 174 -31.98 1.46 -1.95
CA ALA A 174 -33.36 1.29 -2.38
C ALA A 174 -33.47 0.32 -3.57
N ALA A 175 -32.56 0.42 -4.54
CA ALA A 175 -32.47 -0.51 -5.66
C ALA A 175 -32.22 -1.96 -5.22
N MET A 176 -31.34 -2.18 -4.23
CA MET A 176 -31.13 -3.51 -3.65
C MET A 176 -32.39 -4.05 -2.98
N ALA A 177 -33.09 -3.22 -2.20
CA ALA A 177 -34.34 -3.61 -1.55
C ALA A 177 -35.42 -4.02 -2.56
N GLU A 178 -35.55 -3.29 -3.68
CA GLU A 178 -36.47 -3.63 -4.77
C GLU A 178 -36.14 -5.00 -5.38
N VAL A 179 -34.86 -5.24 -5.72
CA VAL A 179 -34.42 -6.52 -6.30
C VAL A 179 -34.61 -7.67 -5.32
N ALA A 180 -34.28 -7.46 -4.04
CA ALA A 180 -34.45 -8.46 -2.99
C ALA A 180 -35.92 -8.85 -2.84
N LYS A 181 -36.82 -7.86 -2.76
CA LYS A 181 -38.26 -8.06 -2.69
C LYS A 181 -38.81 -8.78 -3.92
N ALA A 182 -38.38 -8.39 -5.12
CA ALA A 182 -38.82 -9.01 -6.37
C ALA A 182 -38.41 -10.49 -6.49
N ASN A 183 -37.33 -10.88 -5.81
CA ASN A 183 -36.79 -12.24 -5.83
C ASN A 183 -37.04 -13.04 -4.55
N ASP A 184 -37.82 -12.51 -3.58
CA ASP A 184 -38.08 -13.15 -2.28
C ASP A 184 -36.77 -13.53 -1.55
N VAL A 185 -35.89 -12.54 -1.40
CA VAL A 185 -34.59 -12.68 -0.72
C VAL A 185 -34.54 -11.72 0.47
N PRO A 186 -34.14 -12.19 1.68
CA PRO A 186 -33.93 -11.32 2.83
C PRO A 186 -32.97 -10.16 2.53
N PHE A 187 -33.32 -8.97 3.00
CA PHE A 187 -32.53 -7.75 2.83
C PHE A 187 -32.29 -7.06 4.17
N VAL A 188 -31.02 -6.76 4.46
CA VAL A 188 -30.60 -6.05 5.67
C VAL A 188 -30.10 -4.65 5.27
N ASP A 189 -30.88 -3.63 5.61
CA ASP A 189 -30.53 -2.22 5.38
C ASP A 189 -29.55 -1.73 6.48
N ILE A 190 -28.27 -1.98 6.25
CA ILE A 190 -27.20 -1.49 7.13
C ILE A 190 -26.83 -0.02 6.84
N PHE A 191 -27.39 0.60 5.79
CA PHE A 191 -27.26 2.03 5.52
C PHE A 191 -28.07 2.85 6.54
N ALA A 192 -29.32 2.45 6.79
CA ALA A 192 -30.14 3.08 7.83
C ALA A 192 -29.55 2.88 9.24
N ILE A 193 -29.07 1.67 9.53
CA ILE A 193 -28.39 1.35 10.80
C ILE A 193 -27.15 2.23 10.99
N SER A 194 -26.26 2.29 9.99
CA SER A 194 -25.03 3.09 10.08
C SER A 194 -25.32 4.57 10.33
N LYS A 195 -26.25 5.19 9.59
CA LYS A 195 -26.59 6.60 9.80
C LYS A 195 -27.02 6.90 11.24
N ARG A 196 -27.85 6.02 11.82
CA ARG A 196 -28.30 6.18 13.21
C ARG A 196 -27.11 6.05 14.17
N LEU A 197 -26.31 5.00 14.04
CA LEU A 197 -25.15 4.77 14.92
C LEU A 197 -24.11 5.89 14.82
N TYR A 198 -23.85 6.43 13.64
CA TYR A 198 -22.96 7.57 13.46
C TYR A 198 -23.51 8.84 14.12
N ALA A 199 -24.81 9.11 14.02
CA ALA A 199 -25.42 10.25 14.71
C ALA A 199 -25.30 10.10 16.25
N GLU A 200 -25.52 8.90 16.78
CA GLU A 200 -25.36 8.58 18.20
C GLU A 200 -23.91 8.70 18.68
N ALA A 201 -22.93 8.26 17.86
CA ALA A 201 -21.51 8.39 18.15
C ALA A 201 -21.04 9.85 18.09
N ALA A 202 -21.47 10.60 17.07
CA ALA A 202 -21.16 12.02 16.91
C ALA A 202 -21.69 12.85 18.09
N ALA A 203 -22.89 12.54 18.60
CA ALA A 203 -23.44 13.18 19.81
C ALA A 203 -22.57 12.96 21.07
N LYS A 204 -21.67 11.96 21.05
CA LYS A 204 -20.69 11.66 22.12
C LYS A 204 -19.27 12.10 21.76
N GLY A 205 -19.06 12.79 20.63
CA GLY A 205 -17.74 13.17 20.14
C GLY A 205 -16.89 11.97 19.70
N GLN A 206 -17.52 10.88 19.27
CA GLN A 206 -16.87 9.65 18.82
C GLN A 206 -17.07 9.44 17.32
N ALA A 207 -16.14 8.71 16.71
CA ALA A 207 -16.26 8.22 15.34
C ALA A 207 -16.22 6.68 15.33
N LEU A 208 -17.02 6.06 14.46
CA LEU A 208 -17.07 4.60 14.31
C LEU A 208 -16.26 4.12 13.10
N THR A 209 -15.81 5.02 12.25
CA THR A 209 -14.86 4.80 11.14
C THR A 209 -13.59 5.62 11.35
N PHE A 210 -12.50 5.23 10.71
CA PHE A 210 -11.26 6.04 10.74
C PHE A 210 -11.05 6.89 9.48
N ASN A 211 -11.67 6.52 8.36
CA ASN A 211 -11.53 7.17 7.05
C ASN A 211 -12.88 7.32 6.32
N THR A 212 -13.94 7.62 7.07
CA THR A 212 -15.34 7.77 6.62
C THR A 212 -16.07 6.49 6.21
N PHE A 213 -15.40 5.36 5.89
CA PHE A 213 -16.10 4.17 5.38
C PHE A 213 -15.62 2.84 5.97
N LEU A 214 -14.38 2.76 6.49
CA LEU A 214 -13.88 1.57 7.15
C LEU A 214 -14.10 1.68 8.67
N LEU A 215 -14.86 0.74 9.21
CA LEU A 215 -15.21 0.69 10.64
C LEU A 215 -13.97 0.49 11.51
N THR A 216 -13.80 1.24 12.58
CA THR A 216 -12.85 0.87 13.64
C THR A 216 -13.31 -0.42 14.34
N GLU A 217 -12.48 -1.02 15.19
CA GLU A 217 -12.92 -2.16 16.01
C GLU A 217 -14.14 -1.79 16.88
N ALA A 218 -14.16 -0.58 17.43
CA ALA A 218 -15.30 -0.04 18.17
C ALA A 218 -16.53 0.13 17.28
N GLY A 219 -16.33 0.56 16.02
CA GLY A 219 -17.39 0.60 15.01
C GLY A 219 -17.99 -0.76 14.74
N ASP A 220 -17.17 -1.78 14.43
CA ASP A 220 -17.66 -3.15 14.20
C ASP A 220 -18.41 -3.70 15.43
N LYS A 221 -17.90 -3.41 16.64
CA LYS A 221 -18.56 -3.78 17.90
C LYS A 221 -19.95 -3.16 18.07
N ALA A 222 -20.11 -1.91 17.67
CA ALA A 222 -21.39 -1.19 17.76
C ALA A 222 -22.39 -1.67 16.70
N PHE A 223 -21.90 -2.02 15.51
CA PHE A 223 -22.72 -2.44 14.38
C PHE A 223 -23.21 -3.88 14.49
N ALA A 224 -22.35 -4.80 14.92
CA ALA A 224 -22.65 -6.22 14.91
C ALA A 224 -23.96 -6.62 15.63
N PRO A 225 -24.31 -6.06 16.80
CA PRO A 225 -25.58 -6.34 17.47
C PRO A 225 -26.82 -5.93 16.66
N GLU A 226 -26.75 -4.81 15.94
CA GLU A 226 -27.84 -4.28 15.10
C GLU A 226 -28.02 -5.13 13.85
N ILE A 227 -26.91 -5.49 13.21
CA ILE A 227 -26.92 -6.42 12.06
C ILE A 227 -27.47 -7.78 12.50
N PHE A 228 -27.05 -8.29 13.67
CA PHE A 228 -27.56 -9.52 14.24
C PHE A 228 -29.08 -9.46 14.46
N GLN A 229 -29.57 -8.40 15.10
CA GLN A 229 -31.00 -8.23 15.36
C GLN A 229 -31.81 -8.17 14.06
N ALA A 230 -31.29 -7.46 13.05
CA ALA A 230 -31.93 -7.37 11.75
C ALA A 230 -31.92 -8.70 10.99
N LEU A 231 -30.88 -9.54 11.15
CA LEU A 231 -30.79 -10.85 10.50
C LEU A 231 -31.74 -11.91 11.07
N PHE A 232 -31.86 -11.93 12.41
CA PHE A 232 -32.50 -13.04 13.13
C PHE A 232 -33.84 -12.65 13.78
N GLY A 233 -34.21 -11.37 13.78
CA GLY A 233 -35.38 -10.87 14.52
C GLY A 233 -35.29 -11.14 16.02
N ALA A 234 -34.08 -11.32 16.56
CA ALA A 234 -33.83 -11.76 17.93
C ALA A 234 -32.83 -10.83 18.63
N GLN A 235 -32.93 -10.74 19.95
CA GLN A 235 -31.95 -10.00 20.74
C GLN A 235 -30.56 -10.65 20.63
N PRO A 236 -29.49 -9.86 20.47
CA PRO A 236 -28.13 -10.37 20.40
C PRO A 236 -27.74 -11.03 21.73
N PRO A 237 -26.97 -12.14 21.71
CA PRO A 237 -26.48 -12.76 22.93
C PRO A 237 -25.66 -11.77 23.78
N VAL A 238 -25.93 -11.76 25.09
CA VAL A 238 -25.22 -10.95 26.08
C VAL A 238 -24.32 -11.82 26.95
N GLY A 239 -23.17 -11.30 27.39
CA GLY A 239 -22.24 -12.03 28.27
C GLY A 239 -20.77 -11.84 27.90
N LYS A 240 -19.90 -12.69 28.47
CA LYS A 240 -18.44 -12.65 28.24
C LYS A 240 -18.08 -13.31 26.91
N LEU A 241 -18.04 -12.52 25.85
CA LEU A 241 -17.77 -12.98 24.48
C LEU A 241 -16.28 -12.98 24.09
N ASP A 242 -15.40 -12.40 24.90
CA ASP A 242 -13.99 -12.15 24.51
C ASP A 242 -13.24 -13.43 24.14
N LYS A 243 -13.46 -14.53 24.87
CA LYS A 243 -12.84 -15.83 24.57
C LYS A 243 -13.33 -16.42 23.25
N LEU A 244 -14.63 -16.31 22.98
CA LEU A 244 -15.22 -16.79 21.73
C LEU A 244 -14.73 -15.96 20.56
N ARG A 245 -14.72 -14.63 20.72
CA ARG A 245 -14.21 -13.70 19.73
C ARG A 245 -12.73 -13.92 19.42
N ALA A 246 -11.90 -14.14 20.44
CA ALA A 246 -10.49 -14.47 20.24
C ALA A 246 -10.33 -15.76 19.41
N ALA A 247 -11.13 -16.80 19.67
CA ALA A 247 -11.12 -18.03 18.87
C ALA A 247 -11.59 -17.77 17.42
N VAL A 248 -12.64 -16.97 17.22
CA VAL A 248 -13.12 -16.55 15.89
C VAL A 248 -12.03 -15.79 15.13
N ASN A 249 -11.36 -14.83 15.76
CA ASN A 249 -10.33 -14.02 15.10
C ASN A 249 -9.11 -14.85 14.72
N VAL A 250 -8.69 -15.82 15.55
CA VAL A 250 -7.61 -16.77 15.19
C VAL A 250 -8.02 -17.64 14.00
N LYS A 251 -9.27 -18.12 13.96
CA LYS A 251 -9.81 -18.85 12.82
C LYS A 251 -9.83 -17.99 11.55
N ASN A 252 -10.31 -16.75 11.66
CA ASN A 252 -10.40 -15.82 10.53
C ASN A 252 -9.03 -15.44 9.99
N ALA A 253 -8.02 -15.26 10.85
CA ALA A 253 -6.65 -15.02 10.42
C ALA A 253 -6.08 -16.20 9.59
N GLU A 254 -6.32 -17.45 10.03
CA GLU A 254 -5.90 -18.64 9.29
C GLU A 254 -6.63 -18.75 7.94
N TRP A 255 -7.94 -18.51 7.93
CA TRP A 255 -8.74 -18.52 6.69
C TRP A 255 -8.32 -17.41 5.72
N HIS A 256 -8.07 -16.20 6.23
CA HIS A 256 -7.61 -15.09 5.40
C HIS A 256 -6.25 -15.41 4.77
N ALA A 257 -5.31 -15.98 5.53
CA ALA A 257 -4.02 -16.43 4.98
C ALA A 257 -4.17 -17.56 3.95
N ARG A 258 -5.26 -18.33 3.99
CA ARG A 258 -5.60 -19.37 3.00
C ARG A 258 -6.24 -18.80 1.74
N TYR A 259 -7.15 -17.84 1.90
CA TYR A 259 -7.94 -17.28 0.80
C TYR A 259 -7.17 -16.16 0.07
N ARG A 260 -6.47 -15.31 0.82
CA ARG A 260 -5.57 -14.24 0.36
C ARG A 260 -4.12 -14.64 0.61
N THR A 261 -3.75 -15.82 0.10
CA THR A 261 -2.36 -16.29 0.22
C THR A 261 -1.41 -15.29 -0.43
N VAL A 262 -0.27 -15.08 0.22
CA VAL A 262 0.87 -14.42 -0.42
C VAL A 262 1.42 -15.37 -1.49
N ASP A 263 2.01 -14.78 -2.52
CA ASP A 263 2.59 -15.46 -3.67
C ASP A 263 1.61 -16.36 -4.44
N GLY A 264 0.36 -15.92 -4.55
CA GLY A 264 -0.73 -16.64 -5.23
C GLY A 264 -0.44 -17.00 -6.70
N TYR A 265 0.50 -16.35 -7.37
CA TYR A 265 0.93 -16.64 -8.73
C TYR A 265 1.79 -17.93 -8.81
N ASN A 266 2.51 -18.27 -7.73
CA ASN A 266 3.15 -19.58 -7.56
C ASN A 266 2.16 -20.66 -7.11
N VAL A 267 1.04 -20.29 -6.50
CA VAL A 267 -0.01 -21.25 -6.06
C VAL A 267 -0.97 -21.61 -7.20
N TYR A 268 -1.43 -20.62 -7.96
CA TYR A 268 -2.48 -20.75 -8.98
C TYR A 268 -2.02 -20.29 -10.37
N GLY A 269 -1.29 -19.16 -10.43
CA GLY A 269 -0.94 -18.47 -11.68
C GLY A 269 0.12 -19.17 -12.53
N GLY A 270 0.68 -18.45 -13.51
CA GLY A 270 1.63 -19.02 -14.47
C GLY A 270 2.86 -19.69 -13.84
N ARG A 271 3.37 -19.19 -12.70
CA ARG A 271 4.53 -19.79 -12.02
C ARG A 271 4.22 -21.08 -11.28
N SER A 272 2.94 -21.40 -11.05
CA SER A 272 2.55 -22.69 -10.48
C SER A 272 2.95 -23.88 -11.39
N LYS A 273 3.00 -23.67 -12.70
CA LYS A 273 3.36 -24.69 -13.70
C LYS A 273 4.87 -24.92 -13.85
N LEU A 274 5.69 -24.14 -13.15
CA LEU A 274 7.12 -24.35 -13.12
C LEU A 274 7.43 -25.64 -12.38
N ALA A 275 8.03 -26.59 -13.09
CA ALA A 275 8.45 -27.86 -12.52
C ALA A 275 9.95 -28.03 -12.65
N PHE A 276 10.54 -28.54 -11.57
CA PHE A 276 11.97 -28.73 -11.46
C PHE A 276 12.29 -30.22 -11.29
N GLN A 277 13.49 -30.58 -11.71
CA GLN A 277 14.06 -31.89 -11.48
C GLN A 277 15.23 -31.74 -10.49
N PRO A 278 15.26 -32.50 -9.38
CA PRO A 278 16.39 -32.52 -8.46
C PRO A 278 17.73 -32.76 -9.18
N GLY A 279 18.76 -32.00 -8.80
CA GLY A 279 20.10 -32.08 -9.41
C GLY A 279 20.21 -31.60 -10.87
N LYS A 280 19.16 -31.03 -11.47
CA LYS A 280 19.19 -30.41 -12.81
C LYS A 280 18.85 -28.92 -12.71
N GLY A 281 19.72 -28.07 -13.26
CA GLY A 281 19.67 -26.62 -13.05
C GLY A 281 18.55 -25.84 -13.75
N SER A 282 17.74 -26.48 -14.60
CA SER A 282 16.72 -25.77 -15.41
C SER A 282 15.31 -26.26 -15.10
N PHE A 283 14.39 -25.31 -14.96
CA PHE A 283 12.96 -25.58 -14.90
C PHE A 283 12.37 -25.91 -16.27
N ILE A 284 11.28 -26.68 -16.27
CA ILE A 284 10.34 -26.76 -17.39
C ILE A 284 9.03 -26.10 -16.99
N THR A 285 8.25 -25.68 -17.99
CA THR A 285 6.86 -25.27 -17.78
C THR A 285 5.95 -26.42 -18.20
N LEU A 286 5.18 -26.96 -17.25
CA LEU A 286 4.23 -28.03 -17.54
C LEU A 286 3.04 -27.49 -18.35
N THR A 287 2.52 -28.32 -19.25
CA THR A 287 1.31 -28.02 -20.04
C THR A 287 0.03 -28.30 -19.25
N ASN A 288 0.10 -29.14 -18.21
CA ASN A 288 -0.96 -29.47 -17.27
C ASN A 288 -0.42 -29.47 -15.81
N TYR A 289 -1.27 -29.82 -14.84
CA TYR A 289 -0.89 -29.90 -13.43
C TYR A 289 -0.49 -31.31 -12.99
N ASP A 290 -0.27 -32.22 -13.94
CA ASP A 290 0.26 -33.54 -13.66
C ASP A 290 1.79 -33.44 -13.59
N ASP A 291 2.39 -33.90 -12.49
CA ASP A 291 3.84 -33.90 -12.29
C ASP A 291 4.44 -35.22 -12.80
N PRO A 292 4.93 -35.32 -14.06
CA PRO A 292 5.57 -36.54 -14.53
C PRO A 292 6.86 -36.76 -13.74
N PRO A 293 7.08 -37.94 -13.14
CA PRO A 293 8.37 -38.25 -12.52
C PRO A 293 9.52 -38.03 -13.51
N PRO A 294 10.65 -37.42 -13.10
CA PRO A 294 11.03 -37.02 -11.75
C PRO A 294 10.69 -35.56 -11.37
N TYR A 295 9.89 -34.87 -12.17
CA TYR A 295 9.57 -33.46 -11.94
C TYR A 295 8.64 -33.25 -10.76
N ILE A 296 8.80 -32.12 -10.09
CA ILE A 296 7.90 -31.64 -9.04
C ILE A 296 7.58 -30.18 -9.38
N SER A 297 6.29 -29.83 -9.43
CA SER A 297 5.87 -28.45 -9.71
C SER A 297 5.70 -27.62 -8.44
N ASN A 298 5.79 -26.29 -8.60
CA ASN A 298 5.34 -25.36 -7.58
C ASN A 298 3.87 -25.65 -7.22
N TYR A 299 3.01 -25.87 -8.21
CA TYR A 299 1.59 -26.17 -8.00
C TYR A 299 1.40 -27.31 -6.99
N ARG A 300 2.06 -28.46 -7.18
CA ARG A 300 1.92 -29.60 -6.28
C ARG A 300 2.23 -29.24 -4.83
N ILE A 301 3.41 -28.68 -4.57
CA ILE A 301 3.85 -28.37 -3.20
C ILE A 301 3.00 -27.28 -2.57
N MET A 302 2.67 -26.24 -3.34
CA MET A 302 1.84 -25.15 -2.84
C MET A 302 0.41 -25.63 -2.56
N GLN A 303 -0.17 -26.54 -3.35
CA GLN A 303 -1.48 -27.13 -3.04
C GLN A 303 -1.43 -28.06 -1.82
N GLU A 304 -0.34 -28.81 -1.60
CA GLU A 304 -0.13 -29.57 -0.37
C GLU A 304 -0.10 -28.62 0.86
N GLU A 305 0.58 -27.47 0.77
CA GLU A 305 0.55 -26.44 1.82
C GLU A 305 -0.85 -25.80 2.00
N MET A 306 -1.57 -25.55 0.91
CA MET A 306 -2.95 -25.06 0.97
C MET A 306 -3.87 -26.06 1.68
N SER A 307 -3.66 -27.37 1.48
CA SER A 307 -4.40 -28.41 2.18
C SER A 307 -4.13 -28.41 3.69
N GLN A 308 -2.89 -28.10 4.11
CA GLN A 308 -2.60 -27.89 5.53
C GLN A 308 -3.38 -26.71 6.09
N ARG A 309 -3.41 -25.57 5.40
CA ARG A 309 -4.20 -24.39 5.81
C ARG A 309 -5.71 -24.68 5.88
N ASP A 310 -6.23 -25.51 4.97
CA ASP A 310 -7.62 -25.95 4.99
C ASP A 310 -7.92 -26.78 6.27
N VAL A 311 -7.07 -27.75 6.59
CA VAL A 311 -7.18 -28.56 7.83
C VAL A 311 -6.99 -27.70 9.07
N LYS A 312 -5.99 -26.80 9.08
CA LYS A 312 -5.77 -25.85 10.18
C LYS A 312 -7.02 -25.03 10.44
N THR A 313 -7.62 -24.43 9.42
CA THR A 313 -8.85 -23.63 9.56
C THR A 313 -9.96 -24.48 10.18
N ALA A 314 -10.18 -25.71 9.67
CA ALA A 314 -11.18 -26.62 10.22
C ALA A 314 -10.92 -27.03 11.68
N ASN A 315 -9.65 -27.16 12.08
CA ASN A 315 -9.26 -27.41 13.47
C ASN A 315 -9.62 -26.21 14.37
N ARG A 316 -9.52 -24.97 13.86
CA ARG A 316 -9.95 -23.76 14.59
C ARG A 316 -11.46 -23.63 14.64
N ASP A 317 -12.20 -24.03 13.61
CA ASP A 317 -13.67 -24.09 13.66
C ASP A 317 -14.13 -24.95 14.86
N ARG A 318 -13.53 -26.13 15.05
CA ARG A 318 -13.80 -26.99 16.23
C ARG A 318 -13.46 -26.31 17.54
N GLY A 319 -12.38 -25.53 17.59
CA GLY A 319 -12.03 -24.70 18.73
C GLY A 319 -13.10 -23.64 19.04
N VAL A 320 -13.61 -22.96 18.01
CA VAL A 320 -14.72 -21.99 18.13
C VAL A 320 -15.97 -22.68 18.67
N TRP A 321 -16.34 -23.85 18.14
CA TRP A 321 -17.51 -24.60 18.61
C TRP A 321 -17.37 -25.04 20.07
N ALA A 322 -16.18 -25.50 20.46
CA ALA A 322 -15.92 -25.88 21.85
C ALA A 322 -16.09 -24.70 22.80
N VAL A 323 -15.58 -23.51 22.43
CA VAL A 323 -15.74 -22.29 23.24
C VAL A 323 -17.19 -21.82 23.27
N ALA A 324 -17.90 -21.88 22.15
CA ALA A 324 -19.32 -21.52 22.08
C ALA A 324 -20.18 -22.40 23.00
N LYS A 325 -19.82 -23.69 23.15
CA LYS A 325 -20.45 -24.63 24.10
C LYS A 325 -19.96 -24.46 25.56
N GLY A 326 -19.15 -23.45 25.86
CA GLY A 326 -18.62 -23.15 27.21
C GLY A 326 -17.33 -23.88 27.57
N GLY A 327 -16.70 -24.59 26.63
CA GLY A 327 -15.46 -25.33 26.81
C GLY A 327 -14.18 -24.49 26.61
N LYS A 328 -13.03 -25.17 26.58
CA LYS A 328 -11.73 -24.56 26.25
C LYS A 328 -11.50 -24.57 24.74
N PRO A 329 -10.80 -23.58 24.17
CA PRO A 329 -10.35 -23.64 22.79
C PRO A 329 -9.31 -24.75 22.67
N LYS A 330 -9.70 -25.93 22.16
CA LYS A 330 -8.77 -27.02 21.87
C LYS A 330 -8.56 -27.08 20.36
N VAL A 331 -7.39 -26.62 19.93
CA VAL A 331 -6.93 -26.74 18.54
C VAL A 331 -5.86 -27.83 18.51
N ASP A 332 -6.02 -28.80 17.61
CA ASP A 332 -5.12 -29.93 17.44
C ASP A 332 -4.70 -30.02 15.98
N ASP A 333 -3.41 -29.76 15.73
CA ASP A 333 -2.78 -29.79 14.40
C ASP A 333 -1.94 -31.06 14.18
N SER A 334 -2.13 -32.11 14.98
CA SER A 334 -1.45 -33.39 14.74
C SER A 334 -1.94 -34.12 13.47
N ASN A 335 -3.09 -33.70 12.92
CA ASN A 335 -3.72 -34.29 11.75
C ASN A 335 -3.40 -33.58 10.43
N LEU A 336 -2.39 -32.70 10.40
CA LEU A 336 -2.03 -31.99 9.17
C LEU A 336 -1.53 -32.96 8.09
N PRO A 337 -1.98 -32.82 6.83
CA PRO A 337 -1.46 -33.62 5.74
C PRO A 337 0.04 -33.34 5.55
N PRO A 338 0.83 -34.35 5.14
CA PRO A 338 2.24 -34.15 4.87
C PRO A 338 2.43 -33.24 3.66
N VAL A 339 3.50 -32.43 3.69
CA VAL A 339 4.00 -31.68 2.52
C VAL A 339 5.31 -32.32 2.11
N LYS A 340 5.45 -32.65 0.83
CA LYS A 340 6.63 -33.30 0.28
C LYS A 340 7.83 -32.35 0.39
N SER A 341 8.95 -32.88 0.89
CA SER A 341 10.20 -32.14 0.92
C SER A 341 10.78 -32.00 -0.48
N ILE A 342 11.52 -30.92 -0.69
CA ILE A 342 12.17 -30.60 -1.95
C ILE A 342 13.67 -30.74 -1.79
N GLU A 343 14.28 -31.46 -2.71
CA GLU A 343 15.74 -31.48 -2.87
C GLU A 343 16.17 -30.30 -3.73
N SER A 344 17.29 -29.69 -3.38
CA SER A 344 17.80 -28.55 -4.14
C SER A 344 18.29 -28.98 -5.52
N ASN A 345 18.07 -28.12 -6.52
CA ASN A 345 18.69 -28.26 -7.83
C ASN A 345 20.10 -27.65 -7.91
N LYS A 346 20.56 -26.99 -6.84
CA LYS A 346 21.90 -26.43 -6.70
C LYS A 346 22.72 -27.29 -5.74
N SER A 347 23.77 -27.91 -6.26
CA SER A 347 24.68 -28.78 -5.50
C SER A 347 25.95 -28.08 -5.02
N ASP A 348 26.30 -26.94 -5.59
CA ASP A 348 27.54 -26.18 -5.33
C ASP A 348 27.30 -24.96 -4.43
N ILE A 349 26.82 -25.18 -3.22
CA ILE A 349 26.61 -24.10 -2.25
C ILE A 349 27.96 -23.57 -1.76
N LYS A 350 28.15 -22.25 -1.88
CA LYS A 350 29.36 -21.56 -1.43
C LYS A 350 29.20 -21.10 0.02
N PRO A 351 30.26 -21.18 0.84
CA PRO A 351 30.18 -20.72 2.23
C PRO A 351 29.99 -19.19 2.29
N PHE A 352 29.34 -18.74 3.35
CA PHE A 352 29.27 -17.32 3.69
C PHE A 352 30.57 -16.93 4.40
N LEU A 353 31.25 -15.90 3.91
CA LEU A 353 32.30 -15.24 4.67
C LEU A 353 31.67 -14.35 5.75
N SER A 354 32.37 -14.10 6.86
CA SER A 354 31.90 -13.10 7.82
C SER A 354 31.82 -11.72 7.18
N GLY A 355 31.06 -10.80 7.80
CA GLY A 355 30.90 -9.45 7.27
C GLY A 355 32.22 -8.71 7.08
N GLU A 356 33.17 -8.86 8.01
CA GLU A 356 34.50 -8.24 7.97
C GLU A 356 35.41 -8.90 6.90
N GLU A 357 35.36 -10.23 6.74
CA GLU A 357 36.13 -10.91 5.68
C GLU A 357 35.60 -10.57 4.28
N ALA A 358 34.29 -10.42 4.12
CA ALA A 358 33.69 -10.03 2.85
C ALA A 358 34.17 -8.66 2.36
N ILE A 359 34.44 -7.70 3.26
CA ILE A 359 34.96 -6.36 2.91
C ILE A 359 36.30 -6.45 2.16
N LYS A 360 37.16 -7.43 2.48
CA LYS A 360 38.46 -7.63 1.80
C LYS A 360 38.32 -8.00 0.33
N HIS A 361 37.13 -8.43 -0.07
CA HIS A 361 36.78 -8.81 -1.44
C HIS A 361 35.88 -7.78 -2.13
N MET A 362 35.75 -6.57 -1.55
CA MET A 362 35.05 -5.45 -2.15
C MET A 362 36.05 -4.46 -2.75
N THR A 363 35.73 -3.96 -3.96
CA THR A 363 36.32 -2.75 -4.53
C THR A 363 35.38 -1.59 -4.24
N VAL A 364 35.91 -0.45 -3.79
CA VAL A 364 35.13 0.73 -3.39
C VAL A 364 35.62 1.96 -4.14
N ALA A 365 34.72 2.92 -4.38
CA ALA A 365 35.07 4.17 -5.05
C ALA A 365 36.26 4.88 -4.38
N LYS A 366 37.07 5.58 -5.17
CA LYS A 366 38.25 6.27 -4.68
C LYS A 366 37.92 7.21 -3.52
N GLY A 367 38.69 7.10 -2.43
CA GLY A 367 38.52 7.89 -1.20
C GLY A 367 37.40 7.40 -0.29
N CYS A 368 36.62 6.38 -0.68
CA CYS A 368 35.62 5.77 0.17
C CYS A 368 36.19 4.61 0.98
N LYS A 369 35.65 4.38 2.18
CA LYS A 369 35.97 3.26 3.05
C LYS A 369 34.69 2.54 3.48
N VAL A 370 34.64 1.21 3.30
CA VAL A 370 33.57 0.36 3.82
C VAL A 370 33.94 -0.17 5.21
N THR A 371 32.97 -0.19 6.12
CA THR A 371 33.04 -0.82 7.45
C THR A 371 31.77 -1.61 7.73
N LEU A 372 31.85 -2.65 8.57
CA LEU A 372 30.68 -3.40 9.01
C LEU A 372 29.97 -2.65 10.14
N PHE A 373 28.67 -2.35 9.96
CA PHE A 373 27.83 -1.73 10.99
C PHE A 373 27.10 -2.77 11.83
N ALA A 374 26.51 -3.79 11.20
CA ALA A 374 25.80 -4.88 11.86
C ALA A 374 25.81 -6.15 11.00
N SER A 375 25.79 -7.32 11.62
CA SER A 375 25.68 -8.61 10.93
C SER A 375 24.82 -9.61 11.71
N GLU A 376 24.43 -10.68 11.03
CA GLU A 376 23.77 -11.85 11.60
C GLU A 376 24.53 -12.48 12.77
N GLU A 377 25.87 -12.41 12.77
CA GLU A 377 26.72 -12.98 13.82
C GLU A 377 26.50 -12.27 15.15
N GLN A 378 26.25 -10.96 15.10
CA GLN A 378 25.97 -10.15 16.28
C GLN A 378 24.47 -10.09 16.60
N PHE A 379 23.62 -10.03 15.57
CA PHE A 379 22.17 -9.88 15.70
C PHE A 379 21.47 -10.94 14.85
N PRO A 380 21.12 -12.11 15.42
CA PRO A 380 20.48 -13.21 14.69
C PRO A 380 19.12 -12.86 14.05
N GLU A 381 18.50 -11.75 14.46
CA GLU A 381 17.29 -11.21 13.85
C GLU A 381 17.53 -10.57 12.48
N LEU A 382 18.77 -10.12 12.19
CA LEU A 382 19.14 -9.49 10.93
C LEU A 382 19.34 -10.54 9.84
N VAL A 383 18.22 -11.05 9.33
CA VAL A 383 18.21 -12.01 8.23
C VAL A 383 17.52 -11.38 7.04
N SER A 384 18.15 -11.44 5.88
CA SER A 384 17.55 -10.99 4.62
C SER A 384 17.01 -9.55 4.65
N PRO A 385 17.83 -8.52 4.97
CA PRO A 385 17.35 -7.15 5.00
C PRO A 385 16.94 -6.68 3.60
N VAL A 386 15.73 -6.14 3.44
CA VAL A 386 15.16 -5.76 2.12
C VAL A 386 14.89 -4.26 1.97
N GLN A 387 14.72 -3.52 3.07
CA GLN A 387 14.53 -2.06 3.04
C GLN A 387 15.10 -1.43 4.30
N MET A 388 15.56 -0.17 4.21
CA MET A 388 16.03 0.62 5.34
C MET A 388 15.53 2.08 5.31
N ALA A 389 15.47 2.72 6.47
CA ALA A 389 15.28 4.18 6.60
C ALA A 389 15.73 4.67 7.99
N PHE A 390 15.97 5.98 8.15
CA PHE A 390 16.33 6.59 9.43
C PHE A 390 15.14 7.34 10.04
N ASP A 391 14.86 7.09 11.32
CA ASP A 391 13.77 7.79 12.02
C ASP A 391 14.16 9.19 12.48
N THR A 392 13.20 9.94 13.01
CA THR A 392 13.41 11.29 13.57
C THR A 392 14.41 11.35 14.73
N LYS A 393 14.74 10.22 15.37
CA LYS A 393 15.79 10.11 16.41
C LYS A 393 17.15 9.78 15.81
N GLY A 394 17.23 9.51 14.50
CA GLY A 394 18.45 9.13 13.79
C GLY A 394 18.79 7.64 13.89
N ARG A 395 17.85 6.80 14.34
CA ARG A 395 18.05 5.35 14.44
C ARG A 395 17.79 4.67 13.10
N LEU A 396 18.52 3.61 12.80
CA LEU A 396 18.36 2.85 11.55
C LEU A 396 17.26 1.81 11.70
N TRP A 397 16.24 1.87 10.85
CA TRP A 397 15.18 0.87 10.78
C TRP A 397 15.38 -0.04 9.58
N VAL A 398 15.09 -1.33 9.73
CA VAL A 398 15.29 -2.35 8.69
C VAL A 398 14.13 -3.34 8.66
N ALA A 399 13.58 -3.59 7.48
CA ALA A 399 12.69 -4.72 7.25
C ALA A 399 13.53 -5.97 6.97
N ALA A 400 13.38 -6.99 7.82
CA ALA A 400 14.13 -8.25 7.77
C ALA A 400 13.21 -9.43 7.47
N TRP A 401 13.63 -10.31 6.55
CA TRP A 401 12.84 -11.41 6.01
C TRP A 401 13.44 -12.81 6.30
N PRO A 402 13.50 -13.26 7.56
CA PRO A 402 13.89 -14.63 7.89
C PRO A 402 12.98 -15.70 7.27
N SER A 403 11.75 -15.36 6.88
CA SER A 403 10.83 -16.30 6.23
C SER A 403 11.00 -16.42 4.71
N TYR A 404 11.93 -15.65 4.12
CA TYR A 404 12.10 -15.54 2.67
C TYR A 404 11.95 -16.88 1.91
N PRO A 405 11.13 -16.95 0.84
CA PRO A 405 10.41 -15.84 0.21
C PRO A 405 9.03 -15.54 0.81
N GLU A 406 8.51 -16.40 1.69
CA GLU A 406 7.25 -16.21 2.45
C GLU A 406 7.04 -17.33 3.48
N VAL A 407 6.17 -17.09 4.47
CA VAL A 407 5.87 -18.03 5.56
C VAL A 407 5.09 -19.29 5.10
N ARG A 408 5.49 -20.45 5.61
CA ARG A 408 4.76 -21.73 5.44
C ARG A 408 3.63 -21.87 6.48
N PRO A 409 2.64 -22.76 6.25
CA PRO A 409 1.53 -22.98 7.20
C PRO A 409 1.95 -23.40 8.62
N THR A 410 3.14 -24.00 8.76
CA THR A 410 3.66 -24.51 10.04
C THR A 410 4.80 -23.68 10.63
N ASP A 411 5.26 -22.64 9.92
CA ASP A 411 6.35 -21.81 10.39
C ASP A 411 6.02 -21.08 11.69
N LYS A 412 7.06 -20.84 12.48
CA LYS A 412 7.02 -20.12 13.76
C LYS A 412 7.95 -18.90 13.78
N VAL A 413 8.74 -18.74 12.73
CA VAL A 413 9.62 -17.59 12.51
C VAL A 413 8.93 -16.72 11.46
N PHE A 414 8.77 -15.45 11.79
CA PHE A 414 8.09 -14.46 10.98
C PHE A 414 9.04 -13.31 10.67
N ASP A 415 8.63 -12.50 9.70
CA ASP A 415 9.39 -11.32 9.31
C ASP A 415 9.22 -10.19 10.33
N LYS A 416 10.17 -9.26 10.32
CA LYS A 416 10.33 -8.28 11.40
C LYS A 416 10.66 -6.90 10.87
N LEU A 417 10.28 -5.90 11.68
CA LEU A 417 10.80 -4.54 11.58
C LEU A 417 11.75 -4.30 12.76
N LEU A 418 13.03 -4.12 12.45
CA LEU A 418 14.13 -3.99 13.40
C LEU A 418 14.61 -2.54 13.49
N VAL A 419 15.10 -2.14 14.67
CA VAL A 419 15.69 -0.83 14.93
C VAL A 419 17.09 -1.02 15.50
N PHE A 420 18.09 -0.49 14.81
CA PHE A 420 19.50 -0.54 15.17
C PHE A 420 19.96 0.81 15.71
N GLU A 421 20.76 0.76 16.77
CA GLU A 421 21.35 1.91 17.42
C GLU A 421 22.85 1.68 17.62
N ASP A 422 23.62 2.75 17.45
CA ASP A 422 25.01 2.90 17.87
C ASP A 422 24.99 3.82 19.09
N THR A 423 24.99 3.25 20.29
CA THR A 423 24.80 4.02 21.53
C THR A 423 26.10 4.61 22.07
N ASN A 424 27.25 4.15 21.58
CA ASN A 424 28.57 4.61 21.99
C ASN A 424 29.25 5.54 20.95
N GLY A 425 28.71 5.63 19.74
CA GLY A 425 29.17 6.49 18.65
C GLY A 425 30.43 5.98 17.93
N ASP A 426 30.75 4.69 18.02
CA ASP A 426 31.94 4.10 17.42
C ASP A 426 31.76 3.73 15.93
N GLY A 427 30.55 3.91 15.41
CA GLY A 427 30.20 3.60 14.03
C GLY A 427 29.72 2.17 13.81
N LYS A 428 29.45 1.40 14.87
CA LYS A 428 28.87 0.05 14.83
C LYS A 428 27.59 0.00 15.66
N ALA A 429 26.65 -0.85 15.26
CA ALA A 429 25.48 -1.10 16.09
C ALA A 429 25.89 -1.89 17.33
N ASP A 430 25.40 -1.47 18.50
CA ASP A 430 25.56 -2.20 19.76
C ASP A 430 24.21 -2.67 20.33
N LYS A 431 23.10 -2.25 19.70
CA LYS A 431 21.75 -2.58 20.12
C LYS A 431 20.84 -2.80 18.91
N VAL A 432 20.03 -3.86 19.00
CA VAL A 432 18.89 -4.10 18.11
C VAL A 432 17.61 -4.20 18.95
N THR A 433 16.53 -3.58 18.47
CA THR A 433 15.18 -3.73 19.01
C THR A 433 14.26 -4.29 17.93
N THR A 434 13.54 -5.37 18.22
CA THR A 434 12.43 -5.81 17.36
C THR A 434 11.22 -4.92 17.66
N PHE A 435 10.95 -3.95 16.79
CA PHE A 435 9.80 -3.05 16.94
C PHE A 435 8.49 -3.76 16.64
N LEU A 436 8.44 -4.55 15.57
CA LEU A 436 7.29 -5.33 15.15
C LEU A 436 7.71 -6.71 14.66
N ASP A 437 7.01 -7.74 15.11
CA ASP A 437 7.18 -9.16 14.72
C ASP A 437 5.84 -9.71 14.19
N GLY A 438 5.85 -10.93 13.66
CA GLY A 438 4.66 -11.59 13.12
C GLY A 438 4.28 -11.11 11.73
N LEU A 439 5.23 -10.52 10.98
CA LEU A 439 5.01 -10.07 9.60
C LEU A 439 5.23 -11.21 8.60
N ASN A 440 4.76 -11.02 7.37
CA ASN A 440 4.96 -11.91 6.22
C ASN A 440 5.15 -11.08 4.96
N CYS A 441 6.39 -11.01 4.47
CA CYS A 441 6.82 -10.20 3.32
C CYS A 441 6.58 -8.67 3.52
N PRO A 442 7.10 -8.02 4.58
CA PRO A 442 7.08 -6.57 4.69
C PRO A 442 8.00 -5.93 3.64
N THR A 443 7.45 -5.54 2.50
CA THR A 443 8.18 -5.07 1.30
C THR A 443 8.53 -3.59 1.32
N GLY A 444 7.97 -2.83 2.25
CA GLY A 444 8.39 -1.45 2.48
C GLY A 444 7.75 -0.78 3.67
N PHE A 445 8.38 0.31 4.12
CA PHE A 445 7.85 1.10 5.23
C PHE A 445 8.29 2.56 5.15
N GLN A 446 7.49 3.46 5.73
CA GLN A 446 7.84 4.88 5.90
C GLN A 446 7.27 5.47 7.20
N PHE A 447 7.98 6.45 7.76
CA PHE A 447 7.55 7.11 8.99
C PHE A 447 6.38 8.05 8.74
N TYR A 448 5.38 8.01 9.62
CA TYR A 448 4.22 8.90 9.55
C TYR A 448 3.76 9.26 10.96
N LYS A 449 3.72 10.57 11.24
CA LYS A 449 3.45 11.09 12.60
C LYS A 449 4.35 10.37 13.61
N ASP A 450 3.74 9.76 14.63
CA ASP A 450 4.37 9.07 15.75
C ASP A 450 4.54 7.56 15.53
N GLY A 451 4.27 7.06 14.32
CA GLY A 451 4.38 5.64 13.99
C GLY A 451 5.00 5.39 12.62
N VAL A 452 4.72 4.21 12.09
CA VAL A 452 5.28 3.70 10.83
C VAL A 452 4.17 3.12 9.97
N LEU A 453 4.14 3.51 8.70
CA LEU A 453 3.38 2.83 7.66
C LEU A 453 4.18 1.62 7.19
N VAL A 454 3.60 0.42 7.20
CA VAL A 454 4.26 -0.84 6.81
C VAL A 454 3.42 -1.52 5.74
N MET A 455 3.98 -1.64 4.54
CA MET A 455 3.35 -2.36 3.42
C MET A 455 3.61 -3.86 3.58
N GLN A 456 2.53 -4.61 3.73
CA GLN A 456 2.52 -6.06 3.73
C GLN A 456 1.27 -6.54 3.02
N ALA A 457 1.39 -6.91 1.74
CA ALA A 457 0.21 -7.23 0.94
C ALA A 457 -0.66 -8.32 1.60
N PRO A 458 -1.99 -8.17 1.59
CA PRO A 458 -2.78 -7.18 0.84
C PRO A 458 -2.99 -5.81 1.52
N ASP A 459 -2.33 -5.55 2.65
CA ASP A 459 -2.64 -4.46 3.56
C ASP A 459 -1.51 -3.43 3.71
N LEU A 460 -1.87 -2.15 3.80
CA LEU A 460 -0.99 -1.13 4.36
C LEU A 460 -1.37 -0.89 5.81
N TRP A 461 -0.42 -1.11 6.72
CA TRP A 461 -0.61 -0.94 8.16
C TRP A 461 -0.08 0.40 8.63
N PHE A 462 -0.75 1.04 9.58
CA PHE A 462 -0.18 2.07 10.44
C PHE A 462 0.07 1.48 11.83
N VAL A 463 1.31 1.53 12.30
CA VAL A 463 1.77 0.86 13.53
C VAL A 463 2.43 1.86 14.46
N ARG A 464 2.14 1.77 15.76
CA ARG A 464 2.59 2.73 16.77
C ARG A 464 3.08 2.03 18.04
N ASP A 465 4.04 2.67 18.69
CA ASP A 465 4.43 2.46 20.08
C ASP A 465 3.72 3.55 20.89
N THR A 466 2.67 3.19 21.64
CA THR A 466 1.85 4.15 22.37
C THR A 466 2.25 4.28 23.84
N ASN A 467 3.12 3.39 24.34
CA ASN A 467 3.60 3.39 25.71
C ASN A 467 5.07 3.84 25.87
N GLY A 468 5.82 3.94 24.76
CA GLY A 468 7.21 4.42 24.69
C GLY A 468 8.28 3.36 24.98
N ASP A 469 7.95 2.08 24.98
CA ASP A 469 8.89 0.97 25.28
C ASP A 469 9.75 0.54 24.08
N GLY A 470 9.55 1.17 22.92
CA GLY A 470 10.26 0.85 21.68
C GLY A 470 9.65 -0.31 20.89
N LYS A 471 8.45 -0.79 21.25
CA LYS A 471 7.74 -1.86 20.55
C LYS A 471 6.34 -1.40 20.12
N ALA A 472 5.88 -1.97 19.02
CA ALA A 472 4.53 -1.75 18.54
C ALA A 472 3.50 -2.38 19.48
N ASP A 473 2.58 -1.58 20.01
CA ASP A 473 1.44 -2.03 20.83
C ASP A 473 0.08 -1.73 20.17
N TRP A 474 0.08 -0.93 19.10
CA TRP A 474 -1.12 -0.56 18.36
C TRP A 474 -0.89 -0.66 16.85
N LYS A 475 -1.89 -1.17 16.11
CA LYS A 475 -1.86 -1.23 14.65
C LYS A 475 -3.26 -1.11 14.04
N GLU A 476 -3.34 -0.50 12.86
CA GLU A 476 -4.58 -0.34 12.10
C GLU A 476 -4.31 -0.54 10.59
N ARG A 477 -5.24 -1.19 9.87
CA ARG A 477 -5.16 -1.30 8.40
C ARG A 477 -5.69 -0.02 7.80
N VAL A 478 -4.82 0.76 7.18
CA VAL A 478 -5.18 2.06 6.59
C VAL A 478 -5.51 1.95 5.10
N LEU A 479 -4.99 0.93 4.41
CA LEU A 479 -5.42 0.51 3.08
C LEU A 479 -5.56 -1.01 3.03
N MET A 480 -6.50 -1.50 2.24
CA MET A 480 -6.72 -2.91 1.94
C MET A 480 -6.95 -3.05 0.43
N GLY A 481 -6.64 -4.22 -0.11
CA GLY A 481 -6.89 -4.52 -1.52
C GLY A 481 -5.71 -4.32 -2.46
N MET A 482 -4.52 -4.08 -1.91
CA MET A 482 -3.29 -4.36 -2.66
C MET A 482 -3.27 -5.86 -2.98
N ASP A 483 -2.88 -6.25 -4.19
CA ASP A 483 -2.80 -7.67 -4.53
C ASP A 483 -1.53 -8.31 -3.93
N SER A 484 -1.61 -9.61 -3.63
CA SER A 484 -0.55 -10.41 -3.01
C SER A 484 -0.11 -11.56 -3.90
N ALA A 485 -0.35 -11.45 -5.22
CA ALA A 485 -0.08 -12.50 -6.19
C ALA A 485 1.40 -12.89 -6.26
N ASP A 486 2.33 -11.99 -5.97
CA ASP A 486 3.77 -12.27 -6.01
C ASP A 486 4.50 -11.49 -4.91
N SER A 487 5.27 -12.19 -4.08
CA SER A 487 5.95 -11.59 -2.92
C SER A 487 7.06 -10.62 -3.29
N HIS A 488 7.61 -10.71 -4.51
CA HIS A 488 8.65 -9.80 -5.00
C HIS A 488 8.05 -8.63 -5.76
N HIS A 489 7.09 -8.89 -6.65
CA HIS A 489 6.52 -7.84 -7.51
C HIS A 489 5.46 -6.99 -6.80
N THR A 490 5.07 -7.34 -5.56
CA THR A 490 4.05 -6.61 -4.80
C THR A 490 4.49 -5.20 -4.43
N ALA A 491 3.55 -4.32 -4.11
CA ALA A 491 3.76 -2.97 -3.58
C ALA A 491 4.98 -2.86 -2.62
N ASN A 492 6.00 -2.10 -3.04
CA ASN A 492 7.29 -1.97 -2.34
C ASN A 492 7.88 -0.55 -2.48
N SER A 493 9.11 -0.38 -1.99
CA SER A 493 9.96 0.80 -2.18
C SER A 493 9.28 2.10 -1.81
N MET A 494 8.66 2.07 -0.62
CA MET A 494 7.99 3.22 -0.05
C MET A 494 9.00 4.33 0.23
N VAL A 495 8.72 5.51 -0.32
CA VAL A 495 9.44 6.77 -0.09
C VAL A 495 8.44 7.90 0.11
N LEU A 496 8.85 8.98 0.79
CA LEU A 496 8.05 10.19 0.96
C LEU A 496 8.40 11.20 -0.13
N ASP A 497 7.39 11.80 -0.79
CA ASP A 497 7.61 13.01 -1.56
C ASP A 497 7.82 14.21 -0.61
N PRO A 498 8.36 15.35 -1.12
CA PRO A 498 8.55 16.53 -0.29
C PRO A 498 7.28 17.07 0.37
N GLY A 499 6.10 16.74 -0.18
CA GLY A 499 4.78 17.15 0.28
C GLY A 499 4.06 16.13 1.17
N GLY A 500 4.73 15.06 1.61
CA GLY A 500 4.24 14.12 2.62
C GLY A 500 3.39 12.95 2.12
N ALA A 501 3.24 12.77 0.81
CA ALA A 501 2.65 11.55 0.26
C ALA A 501 3.69 10.42 0.21
N THR A 502 3.22 9.19 0.35
CA THR A 502 4.04 7.99 0.19
C THR A 502 3.65 7.24 -1.09
N TYR A 503 4.62 6.54 -1.67
CA TYR A 503 4.45 5.85 -2.94
C TYR A 503 4.54 4.34 -2.76
N LEU A 504 3.73 3.59 -3.50
CA LEU A 504 3.69 2.13 -3.44
C LEU A 504 3.91 1.57 -4.85
N SER A 505 5.03 0.88 -5.04
CA SER A 505 5.47 0.43 -6.36
C SER A 505 5.07 -1.02 -6.61
N ASP A 506 4.11 -1.25 -7.51
CA ASP A 506 3.48 -2.54 -7.78
C ASP A 506 3.80 -3.00 -9.22
N GLY A 507 4.17 -4.27 -9.37
CA GLY A 507 4.65 -4.87 -10.63
C GLY A 507 3.60 -5.69 -11.38
N VAL A 508 4.05 -6.56 -12.29
CA VAL A 508 3.19 -7.51 -13.01
C VAL A 508 2.54 -8.56 -12.09
N PHE A 509 1.53 -9.25 -12.62
CA PHE A 509 0.70 -10.32 -12.02
C PHE A 509 -0.46 -9.82 -11.15
N HIS A 510 -0.38 -8.58 -10.68
CA HIS A 510 -1.32 -8.04 -9.70
C HIS A 510 -2.64 -7.55 -10.30
N ARG A 511 -3.69 -7.66 -9.50
CA ARG A 511 -5.07 -7.19 -9.74
C ARG A 511 -5.52 -6.37 -8.53
N THR A 512 -4.81 -5.28 -8.31
CA THR A 512 -4.99 -4.38 -7.16
C THR A 512 -6.32 -3.63 -7.26
N GLN A 513 -7.09 -3.67 -6.18
CA GLN A 513 -8.39 -3.01 -6.05
C GLN A 513 -8.54 -2.40 -4.65
N VAL A 514 -8.25 -1.10 -4.53
CA VAL A 514 -8.30 -0.38 -3.24
C VAL A 514 -9.54 0.48 -3.19
N GLU A 515 -10.34 0.35 -2.13
CA GLU A 515 -11.47 1.25 -1.90
C GLU A 515 -11.03 2.52 -1.21
N THR A 516 -11.65 3.64 -1.59
CA THR A 516 -11.45 4.95 -0.97
C THR A 516 -12.80 5.60 -0.71
N ALA A 517 -12.81 6.67 0.09
CA ALA A 517 -14.00 7.46 0.34
C ALA A 517 -14.56 8.16 -0.92
N ILE A 518 -13.78 8.22 -2.01
CA ILE A 518 -14.17 8.82 -3.29
C ILE A 518 -14.31 7.79 -4.42
N GLY A 519 -14.23 6.50 -4.09
CA GLY A 519 -14.45 5.41 -5.02
C GLY A 519 -13.30 4.40 -5.11
N PRO A 520 -13.52 3.27 -5.76
CA PRO A 520 -12.51 2.24 -5.94
C PRO A 520 -11.44 2.66 -6.95
N VAL A 521 -10.17 2.42 -6.60
CA VAL A 521 -9.01 2.55 -7.47
C VAL A 521 -8.56 1.17 -7.90
N ARG A 522 -8.51 0.93 -9.21
CA ARG A 522 -8.17 -0.38 -9.78
C ARG A 522 -6.99 -0.30 -10.72
N ASN A 523 -6.19 -1.36 -10.74
CA ASN A 523 -5.19 -1.55 -11.75
C ASN A 523 -4.94 -3.03 -12.03
N GLU A 524 -4.54 -3.32 -13.26
CA GLU A 524 -4.08 -4.63 -13.69
C GLU A 524 -2.61 -4.53 -14.03
N ASP A 525 -1.76 -5.37 -13.44
CA ASP A 525 -0.30 -5.37 -13.59
C ASP A 525 0.32 -4.03 -13.14
N GLY A 526 1.54 -3.74 -13.58
CA GLY A 526 2.37 -2.64 -13.07
C GLY A 526 1.65 -1.30 -12.87
N CYS A 527 1.84 -0.70 -11.70
CA CYS A 527 1.46 0.67 -11.39
C CYS A 527 2.24 1.15 -10.18
N ILE A 528 2.55 2.44 -10.15
CA ILE A 528 2.97 3.08 -8.92
C ILE A 528 1.83 3.93 -8.42
N TYR A 529 1.42 3.69 -7.17
CA TYR A 529 0.36 4.43 -6.49
C TYR A 529 0.95 5.52 -5.62
N ARG A 530 0.19 6.59 -5.44
CA ARG A 530 0.49 7.67 -4.50
C ARG A 530 -0.59 7.71 -3.44
N PHE A 531 -0.19 7.66 -2.18
CA PHE A 531 -1.05 7.68 -1.01
C PHE A 531 -0.72 8.88 -0.13
N GLU A 532 -1.71 9.70 0.18
CA GLU A 532 -1.61 10.82 1.12
C GLU A 532 -2.20 10.39 2.47
N PRO A 533 -1.38 10.01 3.48
CA PRO A 533 -1.92 9.42 4.70
C PRO A 533 -2.78 10.38 5.53
N ARG A 534 -2.56 11.69 5.38
CA ARG A 534 -3.35 12.74 6.06
C ARG A 534 -4.78 12.84 5.52
N THR A 535 -4.97 12.72 4.21
CA THR A 535 -6.28 12.88 3.55
C THR A 535 -6.95 11.55 3.24
N GLY A 536 -6.19 10.45 3.28
CA GLY A 536 -6.63 9.13 2.82
C GLY A 536 -6.69 9.02 1.30
N LYS A 537 -6.25 10.05 0.55
CA LYS A 537 -6.29 10.05 -0.91
C LYS A 537 -5.31 9.02 -1.47
N PHE A 538 -5.80 8.13 -2.31
CA PHE A 538 -5.04 7.09 -2.98
C PHE A 538 -5.30 7.19 -4.48
N GLU A 539 -4.26 7.29 -5.30
CA GLU A 539 -4.38 7.49 -6.75
C GLU A 539 -3.35 6.68 -7.54
N ARG A 540 -3.69 6.30 -8.78
CA ARG A 540 -2.70 5.76 -9.73
C ARG A 540 -1.81 6.90 -10.20
N TYR A 541 -0.57 6.90 -9.75
CA TYR A 541 0.39 7.94 -10.09
C TYR A 541 1.10 7.65 -11.42
N VAL A 542 1.58 6.41 -11.63
CA VAL A 542 2.12 5.95 -12.92
C VAL A 542 1.53 4.58 -13.29
N PRO A 543 0.40 4.51 -14.01
CA PRO A 543 -0.08 3.26 -14.59
C PRO A 543 0.75 2.92 -15.85
N TYR A 544 1.69 2.00 -15.74
CA TYR A 544 2.65 1.66 -16.81
C TYR A 544 2.94 0.15 -16.86
N GLY A 545 3.51 -0.34 -17.95
CA GLY A 545 3.91 -1.74 -18.11
C GLY A 545 5.16 -2.14 -17.31
N PHE A 546 5.28 -1.72 -16.05
CA PHE A 546 6.42 -2.10 -15.21
C PHE A 546 6.46 -3.60 -14.99
N ALA A 547 7.65 -4.19 -15.07
CA ALA A 547 7.85 -5.55 -14.61
C ALA A 547 7.89 -5.58 -13.07
N ASN A 548 8.81 -4.82 -12.46
CA ASN A 548 8.95 -4.74 -11.01
C ASN A 548 9.63 -3.42 -10.57
N PRO A 549 8.89 -2.35 -10.24
CA PRO A 549 9.46 -1.03 -9.96
C PRO A 549 10.08 -0.88 -8.54
N HIS A 550 11.13 -1.65 -8.22
CA HIS A 550 11.79 -1.73 -6.89
C HIS A 550 12.69 -0.54 -6.48
N GLY A 551 12.89 0.48 -7.29
CA GLY A 551 13.70 1.64 -6.88
C GLY A 551 12.99 2.95 -7.10
N ARG A 552 13.09 3.84 -6.10
CA ARG A 552 12.50 5.18 -6.16
C ARG A 552 13.27 6.15 -5.28
N VAL A 553 13.51 7.36 -5.76
CA VAL A 553 14.12 8.44 -4.98
C VAL A 553 13.66 9.80 -5.50
N PHE A 554 13.60 10.80 -4.62
CA PHE A 554 13.36 12.19 -4.97
C PHE A 554 14.65 13.00 -4.90
N ASP A 555 14.90 13.82 -5.92
CA ASP A 555 16.04 14.75 -5.91
C ASP A 555 15.79 15.98 -5.00
N TYR A 556 16.75 16.89 -4.98
CA TYR A 556 16.71 18.12 -4.17
C TYR A 556 15.47 18.99 -4.45
N TRP A 557 14.96 18.98 -5.70
CA TRP A 557 13.80 19.75 -6.16
C TRP A 557 12.51 18.92 -6.22
N GLY A 558 12.53 17.71 -5.64
CA GLY A 558 11.37 16.84 -5.56
C GLY A 558 11.01 16.14 -6.86
N ASN A 559 11.92 16.02 -7.82
CA ASN A 559 11.69 15.21 -9.01
C ASN A 559 11.81 13.72 -8.68
N ASP A 560 10.83 12.95 -9.14
CA ASP A 560 10.74 11.51 -8.90
C ASP A 560 11.49 10.71 -9.97
N ILE A 561 12.35 9.81 -9.50
CA ILE A 561 13.19 8.94 -10.33
C ILE A 561 12.85 7.49 -9.98
N ILE A 562 12.56 6.70 -11.02
CA ILE A 562 12.04 5.34 -10.88
C ILE A 562 13.03 4.34 -11.48
N THR A 563 13.23 3.22 -10.80
CA THR A 563 13.95 2.05 -11.32
C THR A 563 12.98 0.87 -11.44
N ASP A 564 12.83 0.36 -12.67
CA ASP A 564 12.28 -0.97 -12.92
C ASP A 564 13.39 -2.01 -12.82
N ALA A 565 13.34 -2.79 -11.75
CA ALA A 565 14.34 -3.79 -11.43
C ALA A 565 14.38 -4.92 -12.45
N THR A 566 13.23 -5.51 -12.74
CA THR A 566 13.15 -6.64 -13.66
C THR A 566 13.18 -6.18 -15.10
N GLY A 567 12.57 -5.03 -15.41
CA GLY A 567 12.54 -4.43 -16.74
C GLY A 567 13.87 -3.87 -17.23
N ASN A 568 14.87 -3.74 -16.34
CA ASN A 568 16.18 -3.15 -16.64
C ASN A 568 16.15 -1.71 -17.13
N ALA A 569 15.28 -0.90 -16.53
CA ALA A 569 15.03 0.46 -17.00
C ALA A 569 15.00 1.45 -15.84
N ASN A 570 15.37 2.71 -16.13
CA ASN A 570 15.26 3.82 -15.19
C ASN A 570 14.61 5.02 -15.87
N TYR A 571 13.65 5.63 -15.19
CA TYR A 571 12.72 6.57 -15.79
C TYR A 571 12.61 7.86 -14.98
N PHE A 572 12.37 8.96 -15.70
CA PHE A 572 12.06 10.26 -15.13
C PHE A 572 10.54 10.42 -15.00
N ALA A 573 10.01 10.26 -13.78
CA ALA A 573 8.57 10.16 -13.54
C ALA A 573 7.75 11.38 -13.98
N PRO A 574 8.20 12.63 -13.81
CA PRO A 574 7.41 13.80 -14.21
C PRO A 574 6.98 13.82 -15.68
N ALA A 575 7.67 13.10 -16.58
CA ALA A 575 7.26 13.02 -17.97
C ALA A 575 6.05 12.10 -18.23
N TYR A 576 5.69 11.22 -17.30
CA TYR A 576 4.69 10.17 -17.52
C TYR A 576 3.90 9.77 -16.27
N SER A 577 3.79 10.70 -15.31
CA SER A 577 2.91 10.58 -14.14
C SER A 577 1.66 11.46 -14.25
N GLY A 578 1.21 11.68 -15.49
CA GLY A 578 -0.07 12.30 -15.81
C GLY A 578 -1.23 11.35 -15.53
N HIS A 579 -2.44 11.89 -15.42
CA HIS A 579 -3.64 11.10 -15.21
C HIS A 579 -4.05 10.37 -16.48
N LEU A 580 -4.42 9.09 -16.32
CA LEU A 580 -5.09 8.28 -17.32
C LEU A 580 -6.25 7.56 -16.64
N ASP A 581 -7.40 7.45 -17.28
CA ASP A 581 -8.50 6.64 -16.74
C ASP A 581 -8.23 5.14 -16.86
N TYR A 582 -8.71 4.35 -15.89
CA TYR A 582 -8.55 2.88 -15.93
C TYR A 582 -9.45 2.34 -17.05
N PRO A 583 -8.98 1.41 -17.91
CA PRO A 583 -7.77 0.59 -17.78
C PRO A 583 -6.54 1.09 -18.56
N ALA A 584 -6.53 2.34 -19.02
CA ALA A 584 -5.40 2.85 -19.79
C ALA A 584 -4.09 2.87 -18.97
N LYS A 585 -3.00 2.55 -19.67
CA LYS A 585 -1.61 2.63 -19.20
C LYS A 585 -0.78 3.48 -20.15
N HIS A 586 0.25 4.12 -19.62
CA HIS A 586 1.25 4.85 -20.38
C HIS A 586 2.00 3.94 -21.36
N LYS A 587 2.31 4.47 -22.55
CA LYS A 587 3.12 3.79 -23.59
C LYS A 587 4.59 3.74 -23.19
N GLY A 588 5.42 2.96 -23.89
CA GLY A 588 6.86 2.89 -23.60
C GLY A 588 7.56 4.25 -23.63
N MET A 589 8.38 4.54 -22.61
CA MET A 589 9.14 5.78 -22.47
C MET A 589 10.65 5.52 -22.54
N GLN A 590 11.42 6.51 -22.99
CA GLN A 590 12.88 6.48 -22.97
C GLN A 590 13.42 6.42 -21.53
N GLU A 591 14.47 5.61 -21.36
CA GLU A 591 15.25 5.57 -20.13
C GLU A 591 16.20 6.76 -20.06
N PHE A 592 16.31 7.42 -18.89
CA PHE A 592 17.30 8.47 -18.71
C PHE A 592 18.73 7.90 -18.58
N TRP A 593 18.85 6.64 -18.15
CA TRP A 593 20.10 5.92 -17.98
C TRP A 593 19.95 4.46 -18.40
N LYS A 594 20.76 4.06 -19.39
CA LYS A 594 20.85 2.68 -19.88
C LYS A 594 21.58 1.84 -18.84
N ARG A 595 20.82 1.13 -18.00
CA ARG A 595 21.38 0.37 -16.89
C ARG A 595 22.23 -0.82 -17.39
N PRO A 596 23.47 -0.99 -16.91
CA PRO A 596 24.34 -2.07 -17.37
C PRO A 596 23.88 -3.50 -17.04
N MET A 597 23.14 -3.69 -15.93
CA MET A 597 22.80 -5.02 -15.42
C MET A 597 21.46 -5.02 -14.67
N ARG A 598 20.79 -6.18 -14.64
CA ARG A 598 19.57 -6.45 -13.84
C ARG A 598 19.76 -7.68 -12.94
N PRO A 599 18.92 -7.85 -11.91
CA PRO A 599 17.95 -6.91 -11.36
C PRO A 599 18.55 -6.00 -10.29
N CYS A 600 17.90 -4.84 -10.13
CA CYS A 600 18.21 -3.87 -9.09
C CYS A 600 17.24 -4.02 -7.91
N ALA A 601 17.72 -4.00 -6.67
CA ALA A 601 16.87 -4.21 -5.50
C ALA A 601 16.50 -2.90 -4.76
N GLY A 602 17.25 -1.82 -4.96
CA GLY A 602 17.06 -0.57 -4.24
C GLY A 602 17.85 0.58 -4.85
N THR A 603 17.48 1.80 -4.49
CA THR A 603 17.99 3.02 -5.13
C THR A 603 18.03 4.17 -4.13
N SER A 604 18.98 5.10 -4.30
CA SER A 604 19.07 6.32 -3.51
C SER A 604 19.79 7.42 -4.29
N MET A 605 20.04 8.55 -3.64
CA MET A 605 20.78 9.69 -4.18
C MET A 605 21.66 10.29 -3.09
N ILE A 606 22.88 10.66 -3.45
CA ILE A 606 23.82 11.27 -2.50
C ILE A 606 23.47 12.75 -2.30
N THR A 607 23.08 13.09 -1.07
CA THR A 607 22.96 14.48 -0.59
C THR A 607 23.62 14.55 0.78
N SER A 608 24.93 14.84 0.80
CA SER A 608 25.72 14.85 2.04
C SER A 608 27.04 15.57 1.86
N ARG A 609 27.27 16.60 2.69
CA ARG A 609 28.54 17.34 2.75
C ARG A 609 29.72 16.49 3.24
N HIS A 610 29.49 15.30 3.80
CA HIS A 610 30.56 14.35 4.13
C HIS A 610 31.32 13.90 2.88
N PHE A 611 30.64 13.78 1.74
CA PHE A 611 31.24 13.44 0.44
C PHE A 611 31.65 14.70 -0.33
N PRO A 612 32.60 14.61 -1.29
CA PRO A 612 32.99 15.77 -2.11
C PRO A 612 31.87 16.21 -3.06
N ASP A 613 32.01 17.42 -3.62
CA ASP A 613 30.98 18.07 -4.44
C ASP A 613 30.61 17.24 -5.68
N GLU A 614 31.58 16.54 -6.27
CA GLU A 614 31.37 15.65 -7.42
C GLU A 614 30.47 14.43 -7.12
N PHE A 615 30.23 14.09 -5.85
CA PHE A 615 29.30 13.03 -5.45
C PHE A 615 27.88 13.56 -5.27
N GLN A 616 27.67 14.87 -5.08
CA GLN A 616 26.33 15.40 -4.81
C GLN A 616 25.39 15.18 -5.99
N GLY A 617 24.16 14.78 -5.71
CA GLY A 617 23.14 14.47 -6.73
C GLY A 617 23.43 13.21 -7.57
N ASN A 618 24.48 12.44 -7.23
CA ASN A 618 24.74 11.18 -7.91
C ASN A 618 23.68 10.15 -7.51
N PHE A 619 23.13 9.48 -8.50
CA PHE A 619 22.16 8.42 -8.34
C PHE A 619 22.85 7.11 -8.02
N LEU A 620 22.31 6.38 -7.05
CA LEU A 620 22.81 5.10 -6.57
C LEU A 620 21.83 4.00 -6.92
N ASN A 621 22.32 2.93 -7.52
CA ASN A 621 21.48 1.82 -7.96
C ASN A 621 22.11 0.47 -7.56
N CYS A 622 21.50 -0.20 -6.58
CA CYS A 622 21.96 -1.50 -6.11
C CYS A 622 21.70 -2.58 -7.17
N ASN A 623 22.56 -3.57 -7.34
CA ASN A 623 22.29 -4.71 -8.21
C ASN A 623 22.73 -6.01 -7.56
N VAL A 624 21.93 -7.06 -7.78
CA VAL A 624 22.06 -8.31 -7.04
C VAL A 624 22.39 -9.52 -7.92
N ILE A 625 22.37 -9.47 -9.25
CA ILE A 625 22.78 -10.61 -10.12
C ILE A 625 23.76 -10.13 -11.18
N GLY A 626 24.80 -10.93 -11.45
CA GLY A 626 25.84 -10.57 -12.42
C GLY A 626 26.79 -9.53 -11.82
N PHE A 627 26.41 -8.26 -11.81
CA PHE A 627 27.14 -7.24 -11.04
C PHE A 627 26.60 -7.23 -9.60
N GLN A 628 27.44 -7.55 -8.61
CA GLN A 628 27.02 -7.55 -7.20
C GLN A 628 27.63 -6.32 -6.52
N GLY A 629 26.85 -5.24 -6.43
CA GLY A 629 27.38 -3.93 -6.06
C GLY A 629 26.36 -2.81 -6.15
N ILE A 630 26.86 -1.58 -6.05
CA ILE A 630 26.07 -0.35 -6.15
C ILE A 630 26.68 0.51 -7.25
N PHE A 631 25.95 0.68 -8.35
CA PHE A 631 26.32 1.62 -9.40
C PHE A 631 26.21 3.06 -8.89
N ARG A 632 27.11 3.91 -9.37
CA ARG A 632 27.02 5.36 -9.20
C ARG A 632 26.86 6.02 -10.56
N VAL A 633 25.87 6.91 -10.66
CA VAL A 633 25.46 7.52 -11.92
C VAL A 633 25.44 9.03 -11.74
N LYS A 634 26.20 9.74 -12.59
CA LYS A 634 26.13 11.19 -12.67
C LYS A 634 24.88 11.58 -13.46
N MET A 635 24.00 12.34 -12.84
CA MET A 635 22.79 12.85 -13.48
C MET A 635 23.01 14.27 -14.00
N SER A 636 22.40 14.59 -15.13
CA SER A 636 22.34 15.95 -15.68
C SER A 636 21.05 16.16 -16.45
N GLU A 637 20.70 17.43 -16.69
CA GLU A 637 19.52 17.76 -17.48
C GLU A 637 19.71 17.39 -18.95
N ASP A 638 18.60 16.98 -19.57
CA ASP A 638 18.48 16.74 -21.00
C ASP A 638 17.12 17.27 -21.47
N GLY A 639 17.12 18.52 -21.94
CA GLY A 639 15.90 19.27 -22.26
C GLY A 639 14.96 19.36 -21.06
N SER A 640 13.71 18.90 -21.20
CA SER A 640 12.76 18.85 -20.07
C SER A 640 12.90 17.62 -19.17
N GLY A 641 13.85 16.72 -19.47
CA GLY A 641 14.07 15.45 -18.78
C GLY A 641 15.49 15.30 -18.22
N LEU A 642 15.97 14.06 -18.10
CA LEU A 642 17.27 13.75 -17.51
C LEU A 642 18.07 12.83 -18.42
N LYS A 643 19.39 12.86 -18.22
CA LYS A 643 20.34 11.85 -18.72
C LYS A 643 21.29 11.41 -17.60
N GLY A 644 21.67 10.14 -17.62
CA GLY A 644 22.58 9.54 -16.65
C GLY A 644 23.81 8.93 -17.31
N GLU A 645 24.97 9.14 -16.70
CA GLU A 645 26.26 8.58 -17.09
C GLU A 645 26.81 7.69 -15.97
N THR A 646 27.10 6.42 -16.28
CA THR A 646 27.79 5.53 -15.33
C THR A 646 29.19 6.05 -15.08
N ILE A 647 29.53 6.26 -13.81
CA ILE A 647 30.89 6.60 -13.37
C ILE A 647 31.45 5.45 -12.51
N GLU A 648 32.57 5.66 -11.83
CA GLU A 648 33.13 4.66 -10.91
C GLU A 648 32.08 4.19 -9.89
N ASP A 649 31.85 2.87 -9.87
CA ASP A 649 30.94 2.18 -8.95
C ASP A 649 31.20 2.56 -7.50
N LEU A 650 30.16 2.70 -6.69
CA LEU A 650 30.32 3.02 -5.27
C LEU A 650 30.98 1.86 -4.51
N VAL A 651 30.49 0.64 -4.77
CA VAL A 651 31.05 -0.61 -4.25
C VAL A 651 30.74 -1.76 -5.21
N LYS A 652 31.68 -2.71 -5.33
CA LYS A 652 31.56 -3.92 -6.13
C LYS A 652 32.20 -5.10 -5.40
N GLY A 653 31.49 -6.21 -5.28
CA GLY A 653 32.04 -7.46 -4.76
C GLY A 653 32.77 -8.29 -5.83
N ASP A 654 33.77 -9.05 -5.41
CA ASP A 654 34.38 -10.13 -6.19
C ASP A 654 33.47 -11.37 -6.12
N ASN A 655 32.70 -11.61 -7.17
CA ASN A 655 31.74 -12.71 -7.23
C ASN A 655 32.37 -14.10 -7.03
N ASP A 656 33.66 -14.29 -7.32
CA ASP A 656 34.31 -15.59 -7.13
C ASP A 656 34.61 -15.86 -5.65
N LYS A 657 34.72 -14.80 -4.84
CA LYS A 657 35.04 -14.85 -3.41
C LYS A 657 33.82 -14.67 -2.53
N ILE A 658 32.90 -13.78 -2.92
CA ILE A 658 31.67 -13.44 -2.20
C ILE A 658 30.43 -13.52 -3.12
N PRO A 659 30.13 -14.70 -3.69
CA PRO A 659 29.00 -14.88 -4.62
C PRO A 659 27.62 -14.62 -3.99
N ASN A 660 27.54 -14.58 -2.65
CA ASN A 660 26.33 -14.30 -1.90
C ASN A 660 26.18 -12.83 -1.48
N PHE A 661 27.10 -11.93 -1.86
CA PHE A 661 26.99 -10.48 -1.62
C PHE A 661 25.92 -9.84 -2.51
N ARG A 662 24.85 -9.31 -1.93
CA ARG A 662 23.66 -8.86 -2.67
C ARG A 662 23.14 -7.54 -2.07
N PRO A 663 23.71 -6.37 -2.44
CA PRO A 663 23.20 -5.09 -1.98
C PRO A 663 21.70 -4.92 -2.30
N SER A 664 20.86 -4.77 -1.28
CA SER A 664 19.40 -4.71 -1.42
C SER A 664 18.82 -3.32 -1.22
N ALA A 665 19.37 -2.54 -0.29
CA ALA A 665 18.93 -1.20 0.02
C ALA A 665 20.13 -0.29 0.28
N VAL A 666 19.97 1.02 0.09
CA VAL A 666 21.01 2.04 0.32
C VAL A 666 20.37 3.35 0.76
N SER A 667 20.98 4.05 1.72
CA SER A 667 20.52 5.36 2.20
C SER A 667 21.68 6.20 2.70
N VAL A 668 21.55 7.53 2.58
CA VAL A 668 22.40 8.48 3.32
C VAL A 668 21.91 8.52 4.77
N ALA A 669 22.84 8.51 5.72
CA ALA A 669 22.59 8.52 7.16
C ALA A 669 22.63 9.94 7.76
N PRO A 670 22.10 10.14 8.98
CA PRO A 670 22.09 11.42 9.67
C PRO A 670 23.48 12.05 9.91
N ASP A 671 24.53 11.24 9.94
CA ASP A 671 25.92 11.67 10.07
C ASP A 671 26.60 11.94 8.71
N GLY A 672 25.83 11.88 7.62
CA GLY A 672 26.27 12.10 6.25
C GLY A 672 26.97 10.90 5.59
N SER A 673 27.21 9.79 6.29
CA SER A 673 27.75 8.57 5.66
C SER A 673 26.67 7.83 4.85
N ILE A 674 27.06 6.82 4.05
CA ILE A 674 26.11 5.98 3.28
C ILE A 674 26.02 4.62 3.95
N TYR A 675 24.80 4.14 4.20
CA TYR A 675 24.54 2.80 4.69
C TYR A 675 23.93 1.95 3.56
N PHE A 676 24.28 0.68 3.50
CA PHE A 676 23.64 -0.27 2.60
C PHE A 676 23.44 -1.64 3.23
N CYS A 677 22.34 -2.29 2.87
CA CYS A 677 22.01 -3.64 3.31
C CYS A 677 22.59 -4.62 2.31
N ASP A 678 23.25 -5.66 2.81
CA ASP A 678 23.56 -6.87 2.06
C ASP A 678 22.53 -7.94 2.42
N TRP A 679 21.75 -8.33 1.43
CA TRP A 679 20.73 -9.37 1.56
C TRP A 679 21.34 -10.72 1.94
N ALA A 680 22.63 -10.93 1.60
CA ALA A 680 23.42 -12.12 1.87
C ALA A 680 22.71 -13.41 1.41
N LYS A 681 22.56 -13.58 0.08
CA LYS A 681 21.77 -14.69 -0.49
C LYS A 681 22.48 -15.48 -1.57
N GLU A 682 22.40 -16.80 -1.39
CA GLU A 682 22.78 -17.79 -2.41
C GLU A 682 21.68 -17.97 -3.46
N LEU A 683 20.43 -18.19 -3.03
CA LEU A 683 19.28 -18.45 -3.90
C LEU A 683 18.24 -17.32 -3.83
N ILE A 684 18.08 -16.58 -4.93
CA ILE A 684 17.12 -15.46 -5.00
C ILE A 684 16.07 -15.60 -6.10
N GLY A 685 16.33 -16.38 -7.15
CA GLY A 685 15.40 -16.50 -8.28
C GLY A 685 14.22 -17.44 -8.00
N HIS A 686 13.02 -17.10 -8.48
CA HIS A 686 11.83 -17.98 -8.45
C HIS A 686 11.66 -18.83 -9.71
N MET A 687 12.41 -18.51 -10.78
CA MET A 687 12.39 -19.26 -12.03
C MET A 687 13.54 -20.29 -12.11
N GLN A 688 14.54 -20.15 -11.25
CA GLN A 688 15.77 -20.94 -11.23
C GLN A 688 15.79 -21.95 -10.09
N HIS A 689 15.04 -21.71 -9.01
CA HIS A 689 14.98 -22.54 -7.82
C HIS A 689 13.56 -22.64 -7.30
N HIS A 690 13.19 -23.80 -6.76
CA HIS A 690 11.85 -24.01 -6.22
C HIS A 690 11.61 -23.05 -5.04
N ILE A 691 10.37 -22.62 -4.82
CA ILE A 691 10.05 -21.66 -3.76
C ILE A 691 10.35 -22.22 -2.35
N ARG A 692 10.30 -23.56 -2.21
CA ARG A 692 10.67 -24.32 -1.00
C ARG A 692 12.04 -25.02 -1.07
N ASP A 693 12.94 -24.56 -1.93
CA ASP A 693 14.31 -25.09 -1.96
C ASP A 693 14.99 -24.93 -0.58
N PRO A 694 15.58 -26.01 -0.02
CA PRO A 694 16.15 -26.01 1.33
C PRO A 694 17.41 -25.12 1.46
N HIS A 695 18.05 -24.74 0.35
CA HIS A 695 19.20 -23.83 0.34
C HIS A 695 18.82 -22.35 0.22
N ARG A 696 17.53 -22.02 0.26
CA ARG A 696 17.11 -20.63 0.52
C ARG A 696 17.50 -20.27 1.94
N ASP A 697 18.58 -19.51 2.05
CA ASP A 697 19.18 -19.10 3.31
C ASP A 697 18.15 -18.48 4.27
N LYS A 698 18.30 -18.73 5.58
CA LYS A 698 17.43 -18.19 6.64
C LYS A 698 18.22 -17.64 7.83
N SER A 699 19.51 -17.36 7.65
CA SER A 699 20.39 -17.02 8.76
C SER A 699 21.34 -15.85 8.49
N HIS A 700 21.46 -15.34 7.27
CA HIS A 700 22.43 -14.30 6.96
C HIS A 700 21.78 -12.97 6.55
N GLY A 701 22.45 -11.87 6.88
CA GLY A 701 22.02 -10.51 6.56
C GLY A 701 22.94 -9.47 7.21
N ARG A 702 23.37 -8.47 6.45
CA ARG A 702 24.39 -7.52 6.93
C ARG A 702 24.03 -6.09 6.59
N ILE A 703 24.60 -5.16 7.36
CA ILE A 703 24.53 -3.73 7.12
C ILE A 703 25.96 -3.20 7.12
N TYR A 704 26.31 -2.53 6.04
CA TYR A 704 27.60 -1.90 5.84
C TYR A 704 27.47 -0.39 5.82
N ARG A 705 28.54 0.30 6.18
CA ARG A 705 28.66 1.76 6.18
C ARG A 705 29.83 2.22 5.33
N ILE A 706 29.62 3.25 4.53
CA ILE A 706 30.61 3.89 3.65
C ILE A 706 30.85 5.32 4.12
N THR A 707 32.11 5.65 4.39
CA THR A 707 32.58 7.01 4.70
C THR A 707 33.59 7.47 3.65
N TYR A 708 33.84 8.78 3.59
CA TYR A 708 34.87 9.39 2.75
C TYR A 708 36.08 9.79 3.61
N GLU A 709 37.26 9.33 3.23
CA GLU A 709 38.50 9.56 3.97
C GLU A 709 38.90 11.04 3.97
N GLY A 710 39.40 11.53 5.11
CA GLY A 710 39.86 12.90 5.26
C GLY A 710 38.76 13.97 5.30
N ARG A 711 37.47 13.58 5.29
CA ARG A 711 36.34 14.51 5.46
C ARG A 711 35.59 14.22 6.76
N PRO A 712 35.19 15.25 7.53
CA PRO A 712 34.47 15.04 8.78
C PRO A 712 33.08 14.46 8.50
N LEU A 713 32.62 13.59 9.40
CA LEU A 713 31.20 13.23 9.48
C LEU A 713 30.39 14.45 9.91
N LEU A 714 29.13 14.49 9.50
CA LEU A 714 28.19 15.49 9.96
C LEU A 714 27.82 15.20 11.42
N GLN A 715 27.58 16.26 12.19
CA GLN A 715 26.92 16.13 13.48
C GLN A 715 25.42 15.91 13.22
N PRO A 716 24.83 14.77 13.63
CA PRO A 716 23.42 14.52 13.37
C PRO A 716 22.53 15.63 13.90
N ALA A 717 21.75 16.25 13.01
CA ALA A 717 20.79 17.27 13.41
C ALA A 717 19.76 16.70 14.38
N LYS A 718 19.56 17.37 15.52
CA LYS A 718 18.52 17.00 16.48
C LYS A 718 17.16 17.37 15.89
N VAL A 719 16.37 16.36 15.53
CA VAL A 719 15.02 16.50 14.96
C VAL A 719 13.94 16.15 15.99
N PHE A 720 13.97 14.94 16.54
CA PHE A 720 12.96 14.44 17.48
C PHE A 720 12.73 15.41 18.66
N GLY A 721 11.47 15.77 18.89
CA GLY A 721 11.05 16.59 20.03
C GLY A 721 11.49 18.05 19.98
N GLN A 722 11.97 18.56 18.84
CA GLN A 722 12.29 19.98 18.69
C GLN A 722 11.04 20.86 18.60
N SER A 723 11.21 22.16 18.82
CA SER A 723 10.15 23.13 18.54
C SER A 723 9.94 23.30 17.04
N VAL A 724 8.75 23.75 16.65
CA VAL A 724 8.38 24.02 15.25
C VAL A 724 9.40 24.95 14.60
N GLU A 725 9.84 26.02 15.29
CA GLU A 725 10.79 27.00 14.75
C GLU A 725 12.15 26.36 14.43
N LYS A 726 12.64 25.48 15.30
CA LYS A 726 13.90 24.76 15.06
C LYS A 726 13.77 23.75 13.93
N LEU A 727 12.63 23.06 13.83
CA LEU A 727 12.35 22.14 12.73
C LEU A 727 12.30 22.87 11.38
N LEU A 728 11.70 24.06 11.34
CA LEU A 728 11.69 24.90 10.13
C LEU A 728 13.09 25.37 9.74
N ASP A 729 13.95 25.70 10.72
CA ASP A 729 15.33 26.08 10.46
C ASP A 729 16.13 24.95 9.78
N LEU A 730 15.87 23.69 10.13
CA LEU A 730 16.47 22.51 9.50
C LEU A 730 16.07 22.32 8.04
N LEU A 731 15.03 22.99 7.54
CA LEU A 731 14.65 22.94 6.12
C LEU A 731 15.67 23.66 5.21
N LYS A 732 16.65 24.37 5.78
CA LYS A 732 17.77 24.98 5.05
C LYS A 732 18.93 24.03 4.81
N GLU A 733 18.95 22.87 5.49
CA GLU A 733 20.06 21.92 5.35
C GLU A 733 20.11 21.32 3.94
N PRO A 734 21.29 21.11 3.34
CA PRO A 734 21.41 20.54 2.00
C PRO A 734 21.08 19.03 1.97
N GLU A 735 21.23 18.32 3.09
CA GLU A 735 20.90 16.90 3.22
C GLU A 735 19.38 16.64 3.13
N ASN A 736 18.94 15.88 2.12
CA ASN A 736 17.51 15.55 1.93
C ASN A 736 16.92 14.79 3.12
N ASP A 737 17.73 13.91 3.74
CA ASP A 737 17.33 13.14 4.92
C ASP A 737 16.92 14.06 6.09
N VAL A 738 17.71 15.10 6.39
CA VAL A 738 17.42 16.02 7.50
C VAL A 738 16.10 16.75 7.26
N ARG A 739 15.89 17.29 6.05
CA ARG A 739 14.65 18.01 5.71
C ARG A 739 13.44 17.08 5.73
N THR A 740 13.58 15.85 5.27
CA THR A 740 12.49 14.86 5.29
C THR A 740 12.12 14.47 6.72
N ARG A 741 13.11 14.18 7.58
CA ARG A 741 12.86 13.89 9.01
C ARG A 741 12.25 15.09 9.73
N ALA A 742 12.69 16.31 9.43
CA ALA A 742 12.10 17.53 9.99
C ALA A 742 10.62 17.70 9.60
N LYS A 743 10.25 17.44 8.34
CA LYS A 743 8.86 17.46 7.89
C LYS A 743 8.00 16.35 8.49
N THR A 744 8.55 15.15 8.64
CA THR A 744 7.89 14.06 9.37
C THR A 744 7.60 14.44 10.82
N GLU A 745 8.55 15.08 11.50
CA GLU A 745 8.36 15.59 12.88
C GLU A 745 7.33 16.72 12.92
N LEU A 746 7.41 17.71 12.02
CA LEU A 746 6.41 18.77 11.86
C LEU A 746 5.00 18.21 11.68
N GLY A 747 4.87 17.10 10.95
CA GLY A 747 3.61 16.39 10.74
C GLY A 747 2.91 15.90 12.02
N LYS A 748 3.63 15.79 13.15
CA LYS A 748 3.07 15.47 14.48
C LYS A 748 2.41 16.67 15.17
N HIS A 749 2.77 17.88 14.78
CA HIS A 749 2.28 19.11 15.40
C HIS A 749 0.94 19.55 14.81
N ASP A 750 0.21 20.38 15.57
CA ASP A 750 -1.02 21.01 15.10
C ASP A 750 -0.75 21.84 13.83
N SER A 751 -1.56 21.63 12.80
CA SER A 751 -1.33 22.24 11.49
C SER A 751 -1.48 23.75 11.52
N THR A 752 -2.40 24.29 12.33
CA THR A 752 -2.58 25.75 12.45
C THR A 752 -1.33 26.41 13.02
N LYS A 753 -0.73 25.81 14.06
CA LYS A 753 0.52 26.28 14.65
C LYS A 753 1.69 26.18 13.68
N VAL A 754 1.83 25.06 12.97
CA VAL A 754 2.90 24.87 11.99
C VAL A 754 2.78 25.92 10.87
N ILE A 755 1.61 26.09 10.27
CA ILE A 755 1.42 27.03 9.17
C ILE A 755 1.65 28.49 9.62
N ALA A 756 1.23 28.86 10.83
CA ALA A 756 1.53 30.20 11.37
C ALA A 756 3.05 30.42 11.50
N ALA A 757 3.79 29.41 11.98
CA ALA A 757 5.24 29.46 12.10
C ALA A 757 5.94 29.49 10.73
N VAL A 758 5.47 28.70 9.75
CA VAL A 758 6.00 28.68 8.37
C VAL A 758 5.90 30.08 7.75
N LYS A 759 4.76 30.77 7.88
CA LYS A 759 4.58 32.13 7.35
C LYS A 759 5.55 33.12 7.98
N LYS A 760 5.80 33.01 9.28
CA LYS A 760 6.79 33.85 9.97
C LYS A 760 8.21 33.51 9.52
N TRP A 761 8.53 32.22 9.39
CA TRP A 761 9.85 31.74 8.99
C TRP A 761 10.19 32.18 7.57
N SER A 762 9.30 31.93 6.61
CA SER A 762 9.51 32.28 5.20
C SER A 762 9.65 33.79 4.97
N ALA A 763 8.91 34.62 5.72
CA ALA A 763 9.04 36.07 5.67
C ALA A 763 10.39 36.60 6.21
N ASN A 764 11.11 35.81 7.01
CA ASN A 764 12.40 36.19 7.62
C ASN A 764 13.60 35.49 6.95
N LEU A 765 13.40 34.73 5.87
CA LEU A 765 14.49 34.17 5.09
C LEU A 765 15.30 35.29 4.41
N ASP A 766 16.63 35.13 4.32
CA ASP A 766 17.50 36.08 3.65
C ASP A 766 17.33 35.97 2.12
N PRO A 767 16.80 37.00 1.43
CA PRO A 767 16.63 36.96 -0.03
C PRO A 767 17.95 36.91 -0.81
N LYS A 768 19.10 37.11 -0.14
CA LYS A 768 20.44 37.00 -0.74
C LYS A 768 21.04 35.60 -0.61
N ASP A 769 20.41 34.71 0.14
CA ASP A 769 20.84 33.32 0.19
C ASP A 769 20.75 32.69 -1.20
N LYS A 770 21.79 31.97 -1.63
CA LYS A 770 21.81 31.29 -2.93
C LYS A 770 20.71 30.24 -3.05
N ASP A 771 20.28 29.67 -1.92
CA ASP A 771 19.24 28.63 -1.86
C ASP A 771 17.87 29.20 -1.43
N TYR A 772 17.71 30.53 -1.43
CA TYR A 772 16.48 31.21 -1.01
C TYR A 772 15.22 30.66 -1.70
N GLU A 773 15.27 30.45 -3.02
CA GLU A 773 14.15 29.91 -3.79
C GLU A 773 13.80 28.47 -3.42
N HIS A 774 14.80 27.67 -3.05
CA HIS A 774 14.58 26.34 -2.51
C HIS A 774 13.94 26.38 -1.13
N HIS A 775 14.42 27.23 -0.23
CA HIS A 775 13.84 27.39 1.11
C HIS A 775 12.37 27.85 1.05
N MET A 776 12.04 28.73 0.10
CA MET A 776 10.65 29.11 -0.18
C MET A 776 9.82 27.96 -0.77
N THR A 777 10.43 27.07 -1.55
CA THR A 777 9.80 25.83 -2.03
C THR A 777 9.55 24.85 -0.88
N GLU A 778 10.47 24.72 0.08
CA GLU A 778 10.27 23.93 1.30
C GLU A 778 9.10 24.45 2.14
N ALA A 779 8.93 25.77 2.25
CA ALA A 779 7.72 26.34 2.86
C ALA A 779 6.44 25.89 2.12
N LEU A 780 6.42 25.94 0.79
CA LEU A 780 5.26 25.49 -0.01
C LEU A 780 4.98 24.00 0.21
N TRP A 781 6.02 23.17 0.31
CA TRP A 781 5.86 21.74 0.59
C TRP A 781 5.39 21.45 2.02
N VAL A 782 5.78 22.23 3.03
CA VAL A 782 5.19 22.10 4.38
C VAL A 782 3.70 22.39 4.34
N HIS A 783 3.27 23.41 3.58
CA HIS A 783 1.85 23.66 3.33
C HIS A 783 1.15 22.44 2.69
N GLN A 784 1.78 21.83 1.69
CA GLN A 784 1.26 20.61 1.06
C GLN A 784 1.16 19.43 2.05
N TRP A 785 2.19 19.20 2.86
CA TRP A 785 2.26 18.15 3.89
C TRP A 785 1.17 18.28 4.95
N HIS A 786 0.83 19.51 5.31
CA HIS A 786 -0.24 19.82 6.24
C HIS A 786 -1.62 19.93 5.55
N ASN A 787 -1.69 19.72 4.24
CA ASN A 787 -2.90 19.84 3.42
C ASN A 787 -3.58 21.22 3.52
N VAL A 788 -2.79 22.29 3.64
CA VAL A 788 -3.26 23.68 3.72
C VAL A 788 -2.81 24.46 2.50
N VAL A 789 -3.76 24.84 1.66
CA VAL A 789 -3.50 25.65 0.45
C VAL A 789 -3.06 27.06 0.84
N ASP A 790 -1.93 27.51 0.29
CA ASP A 790 -1.50 28.91 0.33
C ASP A 790 -1.35 29.43 -1.10
N GLU A 791 -2.41 30.05 -1.61
CA GLU A 791 -2.45 30.55 -2.99
C GLU A 791 -1.45 31.68 -3.25
N GLU A 792 -1.17 32.53 -2.25
CA GLU A 792 -0.26 33.66 -2.41
C GLU A 792 1.19 33.18 -2.52
N LEU A 793 1.60 32.26 -1.64
CA LEU A 793 2.89 31.59 -1.75
C LEU A 793 2.99 30.81 -3.06
N LEU A 794 1.97 30.04 -3.43
CA LEU A 794 1.95 29.29 -4.69
C LEU A 794 2.17 30.22 -5.90
N LYS A 795 1.40 31.32 -6.01
CA LYS A 795 1.53 32.29 -7.12
C LYS A 795 2.90 32.98 -7.13
N ARG A 796 3.50 33.22 -5.96
CA ARG A 796 4.88 33.71 -5.86
C ARG A 796 5.87 32.67 -6.40
N MET A 797 5.72 31.41 -6.01
CA MET A 797 6.62 30.33 -6.47
C MET A 797 6.49 30.03 -7.97
N LEU A 798 5.27 30.11 -8.53
CA LEU A 798 5.05 29.97 -9.98
C LEU A 798 5.78 31.05 -10.80
N ARG A 799 6.19 32.17 -10.18
CA ARG A 799 6.96 33.27 -10.78
C ARG A 799 8.39 33.37 -10.24
N SER A 800 8.88 32.33 -9.56
CA SER A 800 10.25 32.31 -9.03
C SER A 800 11.28 32.55 -10.15
N PRO A 801 12.40 33.25 -9.87
CA PRO A 801 13.49 33.34 -10.84
C PRO A 801 14.13 31.98 -11.15
N ASP A 802 14.04 31.01 -10.24
CA ASP A 802 14.53 29.64 -10.45
C ASP A 802 13.44 28.77 -11.09
N TYR A 803 13.74 28.20 -12.25
CA TYR A 803 12.79 27.35 -12.97
C TYR A 803 12.50 26.04 -12.23
N HIS A 804 13.43 25.53 -11.42
CA HIS A 804 13.18 24.34 -10.61
C HIS A 804 12.05 24.60 -9.60
N ALA A 805 12.09 25.76 -8.94
CA ALA A 805 11.05 26.21 -8.03
C ALA A 805 9.71 26.41 -8.76
N ARG A 806 9.72 26.97 -9.98
CA ARG A 806 8.51 27.07 -10.82
C ARG A 806 7.94 25.71 -11.19
N ALA A 807 8.78 24.74 -11.54
CA ALA A 807 8.37 23.37 -11.87
C ALA A 807 7.76 22.67 -10.64
N ALA A 808 8.42 22.74 -9.48
CA ALA A 808 7.91 22.22 -8.22
C ALA A 808 6.56 22.87 -7.84
N ALA A 809 6.42 24.18 -7.98
CA ALA A 809 5.18 24.90 -7.73
C ALA A 809 4.06 24.49 -8.70
N THR A 810 4.38 24.25 -9.97
CA THR A 810 3.42 23.75 -10.98
C THR A 810 2.91 22.36 -10.60
N ARG A 811 3.78 21.50 -10.06
CA ARG A 811 3.38 20.20 -9.49
C ARG A 811 2.48 20.34 -8.27
N VAL A 812 2.75 21.30 -7.37
CA VAL A 812 1.86 21.59 -6.22
C VAL A 812 0.50 22.12 -6.70
N LEU A 813 0.47 23.01 -7.70
CA LEU A 813 -0.77 23.48 -8.32
C LEU A 813 -1.61 22.32 -8.86
N CYS A 814 -0.98 21.31 -9.49
CA CYS A 814 -1.68 20.10 -9.94
C CYS A 814 -2.38 19.36 -8.78
N TYR A 815 -1.72 19.23 -7.62
CA TYR A 815 -2.30 18.56 -6.47
C TYR A 815 -3.35 19.39 -5.72
N TRP A 816 -3.31 20.72 -5.83
CA TRP A 816 -4.28 21.63 -5.23
C TRP A 816 -5.34 22.17 -6.21
N ARG A 817 -5.38 21.65 -7.44
CA ARG A 817 -6.24 22.15 -8.54
C ARG A 817 -7.72 22.26 -8.19
N ASP A 818 -8.21 21.43 -7.28
CA ASP A 818 -9.59 21.40 -6.81
C ASP A 818 -9.91 22.51 -5.80
N ARG A 819 -8.89 23.20 -5.28
CA ARG A 819 -8.99 24.19 -4.19
C ARG A 819 -8.32 25.53 -4.49
N VAL A 820 -7.56 25.64 -5.57
CA VAL A 820 -6.98 26.89 -6.06
C VAL A 820 -7.94 27.56 -7.03
N LYS A 821 -8.13 28.89 -6.91
CA LYS A 821 -8.95 29.64 -7.86
C LYS A 821 -8.32 29.68 -9.27
N ASP A 822 -9.10 29.29 -10.27
CA ASP A 822 -8.75 29.30 -11.70
C ASP A 822 -7.37 28.67 -12.00
N PRO A 823 -7.21 27.37 -11.71
CA PRO A 823 -5.92 26.70 -11.88
C PRO A 823 -5.50 26.60 -13.35
N LEU A 824 -6.46 26.57 -14.28
CA LEU A 824 -6.17 26.52 -15.72
C LEU A 824 -5.52 27.83 -16.21
N ALA A 825 -5.96 29.00 -15.73
CA ALA A 825 -5.29 30.25 -16.06
C ALA A 825 -3.84 30.30 -15.56
N LEU A 826 -3.56 29.72 -14.39
CA LEU A 826 -2.20 29.60 -13.89
C LEU A 826 -1.37 28.64 -14.75
N LEU A 827 -1.93 27.49 -15.15
CA LEU A 827 -1.25 26.54 -16.05
C LEU A 827 -0.99 27.12 -17.44
N GLU A 828 -1.87 27.98 -17.96
CA GLU A 828 -1.68 28.67 -19.24
C GLU A 828 -0.44 29.57 -19.26
N VAL A 829 -0.03 30.10 -18.11
CA VAL A 829 1.25 30.81 -17.97
C VAL A 829 2.42 29.82 -17.97
N GLN A 830 2.34 28.77 -17.15
CA GLN A 830 3.43 27.81 -16.97
C GLN A 830 3.74 27.00 -18.24
N VAL A 831 2.73 26.70 -19.06
CA VAL A 831 2.93 25.96 -20.32
C VAL A 831 3.69 26.76 -21.37
N LYS A 832 3.78 28.09 -21.19
CA LYS A 832 4.51 29.03 -22.05
C LYS A 832 5.84 29.48 -21.43
N ASP A 833 6.28 28.85 -20.35
CA ASP A 833 7.55 29.17 -19.68
C ASP A 833 8.76 28.96 -20.60
N GLU A 834 9.79 29.80 -20.45
CA GLU A 834 11.02 29.68 -21.24
C GLU A 834 11.75 28.36 -20.95
N ASN A 835 11.66 27.83 -19.73
CA ASN A 835 12.31 26.58 -19.37
C ASN A 835 11.41 25.36 -19.70
N PRO A 836 11.94 24.36 -20.43
CA PRO A 836 11.16 23.20 -20.86
C PRO A 836 10.67 22.32 -19.69
N ARG A 837 11.34 22.31 -18.53
CA ARG A 837 10.88 21.55 -17.34
C ARG A 837 9.55 22.07 -16.80
N VAL A 838 9.38 23.39 -16.77
CA VAL A 838 8.15 24.01 -16.25
C VAL A 838 6.99 23.71 -17.20
N ARG A 839 7.25 23.78 -18.51
CA ARG A 839 6.27 23.39 -19.54
C ARG A 839 5.86 21.92 -19.41
N LEU A 840 6.80 21.01 -19.18
CA LEU A 840 6.52 19.60 -18.93
C LEU A 840 5.54 19.38 -17.77
N GLU A 841 5.80 19.99 -16.61
CA GLU A 841 4.91 19.88 -15.45
C GLU A 841 3.52 20.48 -15.72
N ALA A 842 3.45 21.56 -16.50
CA ALA A 842 2.18 22.18 -16.88
C ALA A 842 1.36 21.26 -17.81
N VAL A 843 2.00 20.66 -18.82
CA VAL A 843 1.39 19.66 -19.72
C VAL A 843 0.89 18.47 -18.90
N ARG A 844 1.74 17.90 -18.04
CA ARG A 844 1.37 16.82 -17.12
C ARG A 844 0.12 17.18 -16.31
N ALA A 845 0.09 18.37 -15.71
CA ALA A 845 -1.03 18.81 -14.87
C ALA A 845 -2.35 18.91 -15.65
N CYS A 846 -2.33 19.28 -16.94
CA CYS A 846 -3.52 19.38 -17.77
C CYS A 846 -4.28 18.05 -17.90
N SER A 847 -3.58 16.90 -17.84
CA SER A 847 -4.20 15.57 -17.92
C SER A 847 -5.21 15.28 -16.79
N PHE A 848 -5.12 15.99 -15.66
CA PHE A 848 -6.00 15.81 -14.50
C PHE A 848 -7.33 16.59 -14.59
N PHE A 849 -7.54 17.33 -15.69
CA PHE A 849 -8.77 18.06 -15.96
C PHE A 849 -9.63 17.31 -16.98
N THR A 850 -10.90 17.71 -17.10
CA THR A 850 -11.90 17.06 -17.95
C THR A 850 -12.56 18.05 -18.91
N THR A 851 -11.76 18.95 -19.49
CA THR A 851 -12.26 20.05 -20.34
C THR A 851 -11.40 20.22 -21.61
N ALA A 852 -12.02 20.69 -22.70
CA ALA A 852 -11.31 21.03 -23.94
C ALA A 852 -10.22 22.10 -23.73
N LYS A 853 -10.48 23.09 -22.86
CA LYS A 853 -9.52 24.16 -22.55
C LYS A 853 -8.19 23.61 -21.98
N ALA A 854 -8.22 22.53 -21.21
CA ALA A 854 -6.99 21.90 -20.72
C ALA A 854 -6.15 21.31 -21.87
N ALA A 855 -6.79 20.78 -22.92
CA ALA A 855 -6.11 20.27 -24.10
C ALA A 855 -5.48 21.41 -24.91
N GLU A 856 -6.20 22.53 -25.09
CA GLU A 856 -5.67 23.74 -25.72
C GLU A 856 -4.43 24.28 -24.98
N ILE A 857 -4.49 24.35 -23.65
CA ILE A 857 -3.37 24.76 -22.81
C ILE A 857 -2.18 23.82 -23.01
N ALA A 858 -2.39 22.51 -22.97
CA ALA A 858 -1.31 21.54 -23.15
C ALA A 858 -0.60 21.69 -24.51
N LEU A 859 -1.36 21.91 -25.59
CA LEU A 859 -0.82 22.10 -26.94
C LEU A 859 0.06 23.35 -27.07
N ALA A 860 -0.25 24.41 -26.32
CA ALA A 860 0.55 25.64 -26.31
C ALA A 860 1.99 25.46 -25.81
N ALA A 861 2.32 24.29 -25.24
CA ALA A 861 3.70 23.96 -24.88
C ALA A 861 4.65 23.98 -26.10
N LEU A 862 4.12 23.69 -27.28
CA LEU A 862 4.87 23.62 -28.54
C LEU A 862 5.27 25.00 -29.07
N ASP A 863 4.60 26.08 -28.64
CA ASP A 863 4.85 27.45 -29.13
C ASP A 863 6.26 27.96 -28.75
N LYS A 864 6.88 27.34 -27.74
CA LYS A 864 8.22 27.66 -27.23
C LYS A 864 9.30 26.67 -27.68
N GLU A 865 8.94 25.65 -28.46
CA GLU A 865 9.91 24.73 -29.05
C GLU A 865 10.66 25.40 -30.20
N ALA A 866 11.98 25.17 -30.28
CA ALA A 866 12.81 25.73 -31.36
C ALA A 866 12.36 25.21 -32.75
N ASP A 867 11.90 23.97 -32.82
CA ASP A 867 11.22 23.39 -33.97
C ASP A 867 9.97 22.64 -33.46
N PRO A 868 8.76 23.19 -33.61
CA PRO A 868 7.53 22.52 -33.19
C PRO A 868 7.28 21.15 -33.84
N ASN A 869 7.95 20.83 -34.96
CA ASN A 869 7.88 19.51 -35.59
C ASN A 869 8.86 18.50 -34.97
N LYS A 870 9.81 18.97 -34.15
CA LYS A 870 10.81 18.18 -33.43
C LYS A 870 10.94 18.68 -31.98
N PRO A 871 9.85 18.66 -31.20
CA PRO A 871 9.88 19.10 -29.81
C PRO A 871 10.83 18.25 -28.96
N ASP A 872 11.24 18.79 -27.83
CA ASP A 872 11.84 18.03 -26.72
C ASP A 872 11.10 16.70 -26.48
N TYR A 873 11.86 15.60 -26.38
CA TYR A 873 11.31 14.25 -26.32
C TYR A 873 10.30 14.08 -25.18
N TYR A 874 10.66 14.54 -23.98
CA TYR A 874 9.85 14.33 -22.78
C TYR A 874 8.59 15.21 -22.80
N ILE A 875 8.66 16.46 -23.29
CA ILE A 875 7.47 17.29 -23.56
C ILE A 875 6.56 16.57 -24.55
N LYS A 876 7.10 16.11 -25.67
CA LYS A 876 6.32 15.42 -26.70
C LYS A 876 5.60 14.19 -26.14
N TYR A 877 6.35 13.34 -25.44
CA TYR A 877 5.81 12.14 -24.83
C TYR A 877 4.68 12.47 -23.84
N CYS A 878 4.92 13.42 -22.94
CA CYS A 878 3.94 13.83 -21.94
C CYS A 878 2.69 14.45 -22.59
N LEU A 879 2.88 15.24 -23.64
CA LEU A 879 1.80 15.84 -24.42
C LEU A 879 0.96 14.78 -25.13
N ASP A 880 1.57 13.83 -25.82
CA ASP A 880 0.86 12.74 -26.51
C ASP A 880 -0.03 11.95 -25.53
N GLU A 881 0.48 11.65 -24.33
CA GLU A 881 -0.24 10.94 -23.28
C GLU A 881 -1.34 11.80 -22.64
N THR A 882 -1.07 13.09 -22.43
CA THR A 882 -2.07 14.06 -21.94
C THR A 882 -3.21 14.23 -22.93
N MET A 883 -2.91 14.34 -24.22
CA MET A 883 -3.92 14.44 -25.28
C MET A 883 -4.72 13.14 -25.39
N ARG A 884 -4.10 11.97 -25.18
CA ARG A 884 -4.83 10.69 -25.13
C ARG A 884 -5.86 10.64 -23.99
N GLN A 885 -5.58 11.26 -22.85
CA GLN A 885 -6.55 11.40 -21.76
C GLN A 885 -7.68 12.39 -22.11
N LEU A 886 -7.33 13.50 -22.77
CA LEU A 886 -8.24 14.62 -23.00
C LEU A 886 -9.06 14.52 -24.29
N ASP A 887 -8.70 13.64 -25.23
CA ASP A 887 -9.34 13.49 -26.55
C ASP A 887 -10.86 13.28 -26.48
N LYS A 888 -11.37 12.65 -25.43
CA LYS A 888 -12.81 12.47 -25.19
C LYS A 888 -13.57 13.75 -24.81
N TYR A 889 -12.86 14.82 -24.46
CA TYR A 889 -13.44 16.12 -24.09
C TYR A 889 -13.26 17.19 -25.17
N THR A 890 -12.53 16.89 -26.25
CA THR A 890 -12.31 17.77 -27.39
C THR A 890 -13.16 17.42 -28.62
N LYS A 891 -13.94 16.33 -28.53
CA LYS A 891 -14.77 15.79 -29.61
C LYS A 891 -16.22 16.26 -29.54
#